data_AF-A0AAP3E205-F1
#
_entry.id   AF-A0AAP3E205-F1
#
_cell.length_a   1.000
_cell.length_b   1.000
_cell.length_c   1.000
_cell.angle_alpha   90.00
_cell.angle_beta   90.00
_cell.angle_gamma   90.00
#
_symmetry.space_group_name_H-M   'P 1'
#
loop_
_entity.id
_entity.type
_entity.pdbx_description
1 polymer ?
#
loop_
_entity_poly.entity_id
_entity_poly.type
_entity_poly.pdbx_seq_one_letter_code
_entity_poly.pdbx_strand_id
1 'polypeptide(L)'
;MDEFDAASVSLLYVDGDPQARNRLSLAIADHDSVSVVTASTGTDAVQYLEGEGTGDEDESRVSVDTDIDCLVSPFELPDTTGLELLRLLRDDDERLPFLLYPTAEHGSERLASEALGAGATSYLPRSLDDGYETLLERVLESVADYRQTERLRLEADMFDTLLSNVPISIYFKDREGRHIRVSDEVGPTMSLDPIGKTDPELYGEEIGAHAQQSYEDDMEVIESGEPIIDKEEVWSIDQPDADTLWLRSTKIPWRDDEGTVRGLVGITRDITELKRREEELELQTQRLDRFASFASHDLRNPLNIAQGYLELAIENGDGSRLGEVQRALEKMDELIDDLLSTAQSDVGLASVGPVPLEAVVEDVWAERMAADATLRTEFPEETVIHADESLLRQLLENLFRNALDHAGARVEITVGVTETGFFVADDGPGIPAGDQDAIFEYGYTNAEGGTGIGLAIVNQVADAHDWSLSVSAALSGGARFNLENCLVVTRPVTIDDSVGDSDGLDTIDAVAGVAGIADDNGTGTSETTDGGGHERSLLELHDHVDIGTTTPPGDARYDETTAEWTVRGGGRNLWHKTDESHVVYTDVDGDARIVGRVASIETVNEYSKAGLMFRGDLEAGSPLGYVGLTPCDESEVLWRADPTDDIVSYQLTNETTAPHWYRIDRLGDEVICYHSGDGEEWIPVDQRTIEYEGTAVLGLAVCSHDPEKTCTAVFDDVRVVDL
;
A
#
# COMPACT_ATOMS: atom_id res chain seq x y z
N MET A 1 49.11 16.51 -19.03
CA MET A 1 49.63 17.70 -18.32
C MET A 1 49.60 18.89 -19.28
N ASP A 2 48.45 19.16 -19.89
CA ASP A 2 48.26 20.31 -20.79
C ASP A 2 46.75 20.52 -20.99
N GLU A 3 46.34 21.78 -21.10
CA GLU A 3 45.00 22.37 -21.37
C GLU A 3 44.08 22.87 -20.24
N PHE A 4 44.37 22.73 -18.94
CA PHE A 4 43.52 23.34 -17.88
C PHE A 4 44.24 24.27 -16.89
N ASP A 5 45.52 24.58 -17.10
CA ASP A 5 46.36 25.35 -16.17
C ASP A 5 46.35 26.88 -16.42
N ALA A 6 45.31 27.40 -17.08
CA ALA A 6 45.21 28.81 -17.48
C ALA A 6 43.98 29.53 -16.90
N ALA A 7 43.44 29.06 -15.78
CA ALA A 7 42.44 29.84 -15.03
C ALA A 7 43.18 30.93 -14.25
N SER A 8 42.96 32.19 -14.63
CA SER A 8 43.52 33.35 -13.93
C SER A 8 43.22 33.28 -12.43
N VAL A 9 44.22 33.54 -11.60
CA VAL A 9 44.10 33.58 -10.14
C VAL A 9 43.80 35.00 -9.70
N SER A 10 42.75 35.19 -8.92
CA SER A 10 42.40 36.47 -8.29
C SER A 10 42.89 36.49 -6.84
N LEU A 11 43.86 37.35 -6.55
CA LEU A 11 44.48 37.48 -5.24
C LEU A 11 43.95 38.72 -4.50
N LEU A 12 43.45 38.56 -3.27
CA LEU A 12 43.20 39.66 -2.35
C LEU A 12 44.42 39.86 -1.44
N TYR A 13 45.15 40.94 -1.65
CA TYR A 13 46.30 41.32 -0.83
C TYR A 13 45.94 42.41 0.18
N VAL A 14 45.94 42.05 1.45
CA VAL A 14 45.65 42.96 2.57
C VAL A 14 46.98 43.42 3.14
N ASP A 15 47.23 44.73 3.24
CA ASP A 15 48.42 45.26 3.91
C ASP A 15 48.15 46.71 4.32
N GLY A 16 48.57 47.16 5.51
CA GLY A 16 48.42 48.55 5.93
C GLY A 16 49.32 49.54 5.15
N ASP A 17 50.46 49.08 4.64
CA ASP A 17 51.44 49.91 3.93
C ASP A 17 51.06 50.13 2.45
N PRO A 18 50.71 51.37 2.03
CA PRO A 18 50.40 51.67 0.62
C PRO A 18 51.57 51.39 -0.32
N GLN A 19 52.82 51.51 0.15
CA GLN A 19 54.00 51.20 -0.65
C GLN A 19 54.18 49.70 -0.85
N ALA A 20 53.82 48.86 0.13
CA ALA A 20 53.82 47.41 -0.03
C ALA A 20 52.77 46.98 -1.06
N ARG A 21 51.53 47.48 -0.93
CA ARG A 21 50.44 47.20 -1.89
C ARG A 21 50.81 47.59 -3.33
N ASN A 22 51.32 48.81 -3.53
CA ASN A 22 51.76 49.26 -4.86
C ASN A 22 52.92 48.44 -5.43
N ARG A 23 53.88 48.03 -4.59
CA ARG A 23 55.02 47.20 -5.03
C ARG A 23 54.56 45.81 -5.49
N LEU A 24 53.62 45.18 -4.78
CA LEU A 24 53.07 43.90 -5.18
C LEU A 24 52.25 44.04 -6.47
N SER A 25 51.38 45.05 -6.58
CA SER A 25 50.61 45.29 -7.81
C SER A 25 51.50 45.52 -9.04
N LEU A 26 52.63 46.22 -8.88
CA LEU A 26 53.61 46.37 -9.94
C LEU A 26 54.36 45.07 -10.27
N ALA A 27 54.68 44.26 -9.25
CA ALA A 27 55.35 42.98 -9.46
C ALA A 27 54.44 41.95 -10.16
N ILE A 28 53.12 42.02 -9.94
CA ILE A 28 52.12 41.15 -10.55
C ILE A 28 51.68 41.66 -11.94
N ALA A 29 51.85 42.95 -12.24
CA ALA A 29 51.45 43.52 -13.54
C ALA A 29 52.13 42.83 -14.75
N ASP A 30 53.28 42.20 -14.54
CA ASP A 30 54.02 41.43 -15.56
C ASP A 30 53.63 39.93 -15.59
N HIS A 31 52.68 39.47 -14.76
CA HIS A 31 52.24 38.08 -14.66
C HIS A 31 50.85 37.89 -15.28
N ASP A 32 50.79 37.30 -16.48
CA ASP A 32 49.56 37.20 -17.29
C ASP A 32 48.42 36.39 -16.65
N SER A 33 48.71 35.55 -15.65
CA SER A 33 47.73 34.65 -15.02
C SER A 33 47.33 35.03 -13.59
N VAL A 34 47.79 36.15 -13.05
CA VAL A 34 47.43 36.59 -11.68
C VAL A 34 46.92 38.02 -11.72
N SER A 35 45.75 38.25 -11.13
CA SER A 35 45.21 39.58 -10.86
C SER A 35 45.24 39.85 -9.36
N VAL A 36 45.42 41.11 -8.96
CA VAL A 36 45.50 41.48 -7.55
C VAL A 36 44.53 42.59 -7.20
N VAL A 37 43.69 42.30 -6.22
CA VAL A 37 42.85 43.26 -5.50
C VAL A 37 43.56 43.58 -4.19
N THR A 38 43.47 44.82 -3.73
CA THR A 38 44.18 45.26 -2.53
C THR A 38 43.23 45.88 -1.52
N ALA A 39 43.42 45.55 -0.24
CA ALA A 39 42.68 46.07 0.90
C ALA A 39 43.65 46.69 1.92
N SER A 40 43.22 47.74 2.64
CA SER A 40 44.10 48.47 3.55
C SER A 40 43.96 48.07 5.02
N THR A 41 42.82 47.48 5.38
CA THR A 41 42.49 46.99 6.71
C THR A 41 41.93 45.58 6.63
N GLY A 42 41.87 44.88 7.78
CA GLY A 42 41.20 43.57 7.84
C GLY A 42 39.69 43.71 7.61
N THR A 43 39.10 44.79 8.12
CA THR A 43 37.68 45.11 7.91
C THR A 43 37.36 45.32 6.42
N ASP A 44 38.20 46.05 5.68
CA ASP A 44 38.03 46.26 4.23
C ASP A 44 38.03 44.92 3.47
N ALA A 45 38.87 43.98 3.91
CA ALA A 45 39.01 42.67 3.25
C ALA A 45 37.74 41.82 3.42
N VAL A 46 37.16 41.81 4.62
CA VAL A 46 35.89 41.11 4.90
C VAL A 46 34.75 41.72 4.11
N GLN A 47 34.60 43.05 4.14
CA GLN A 47 33.57 43.76 3.37
C GLN A 47 33.67 43.46 1.86
N TYR A 48 34.90 43.36 1.34
CA TYR A 48 35.11 42.98 -0.05
C TYR A 48 34.64 41.56 -0.36
N LEU A 49 34.93 40.59 0.51
CA LEU A 49 34.51 39.19 0.34
C LEU A 49 32.99 39.01 0.48
N GLU A 50 32.35 39.78 1.37
CA GLU A 50 30.89 39.76 1.60
C GLU A 50 30.10 40.49 0.50
N GLY A 51 30.78 41.17 -0.44
CA GLY A 51 30.14 41.97 -1.48
C GLY A 51 29.49 43.27 -0.97
N GLU A 52 29.74 43.65 0.29
CA GLU A 52 29.30 44.92 0.86
C GLU A 52 30.31 46.01 0.52
N GLY A 53 29.99 46.87 -0.45
CA GLY A 53 30.88 47.95 -0.87
C GLY A 53 31.33 48.82 0.31
N THR A 54 32.65 48.91 0.51
CA THR A 54 33.28 49.82 1.48
C THR A 54 32.86 51.25 1.15
N GLY A 55 32.12 51.89 2.05
CA GLY A 55 31.75 53.30 1.92
C GLY A 55 32.98 54.19 2.12
N ASP A 56 33.65 54.57 1.03
CA ASP A 56 34.28 55.88 0.90
C ASP A 56 34.46 56.26 -0.58
N GLU A 57 34.20 57.54 -0.85
CA GLU A 57 34.11 58.16 -2.17
C GLU A 57 35.46 58.15 -2.91
N ASP A 58 35.70 57.15 -3.77
CA ASP A 58 36.61 57.32 -4.91
C ASP A 58 36.07 56.58 -6.15
N GLU A 59 35.55 57.37 -7.08
CA GLU A 59 34.89 56.97 -8.34
C GLU A 59 35.89 56.37 -9.35
N SER A 60 36.41 55.15 -9.15
CA SER A 60 37.00 54.39 -10.27
C SER A 60 37.20 52.88 -10.08
N ARG A 61 36.35 52.16 -9.34
CA ARG A 61 36.44 50.69 -9.32
C ARG A 61 35.17 50.05 -9.85
N VAL A 62 35.32 49.52 -11.06
CA VAL A 62 34.43 48.57 -11.72
C VAL A 62 34.02 47.52 -10.69
N SER A 63 32.72 47.23 -10.59
CA SER A 63 32.20 46.01 -9.99
C SER A 63 32.75 44.84 -10.79
N VAL A 64 33.96 44.40 -10.47
CA VAL A 64 34.52 43.18 -11.06
C VAL A 64 33.99 42.05 -10.20
N ASP A 65 33.01 41.36 -10.76
CA ASP A 65 32.52 40.04 -10.38
C ASP A 65 33.71 39.07 -10.42
N THR A 66 34.54 39.10 -9.38
CA THR A 66 35.75 38.28 -9.28
C THR A 66 35.71 37.56 -7.96
N ASP A 67 35.34 36.28 -8.00
CA ASP A 67 35.60 35.36 -6.90
C ASP A 67 37.09 35.44 -6.57
N ILE A 68 37.41 35.79 -5.32
CA ILE A 68 38.79 35.79 -4.84
C ILE A 68 39.20 34.33 -4.67
N ASP A 69 40.37 33.96 -5.21
CA ASP A 69 40.91 32.60 -5.11
C ASP A 69 41.84 32.42 -3.92
N CYS A 70 42.40 33.51 -3.40
CA CYS A 70 43.37 33.50 -2.31
C CYS A 70 43.44 34.85 -1.60
N LEU A 71 43.62 34.82 -0.28
CA LEU A 71 43.88 36.00 0.54
C LEU A 71 45.30 35.93 1.12
N VAL A 72 46.08 36.99 0.92
CA VAL A 72 47.42 37.15 1.52
C VAL A 72 47.39 38.33 2.48
N SER A 73 47.82 38.11 3.72
CA SER A 73 47.81 39.14 4.76
C SER A 73 49.10 39.11 5.60
N PRO A 74 49.68 40.26 6.00
CA PRO A 74 50.75 40.31 6.99
C PRO A 74 50.21 39.97 8.39
N PHE A 75 51.12 39.87 9.36
CA PHE A 75 50.71 39.69 10.76
C PHE A 75 50.06 40.95 11.35
N GLU A 76 50.62 42.13 11.11
CA GLU A 76 50.09 43.39 11.64
C GLU A 76 49.23 44.09 10.58
N LEU A 77 47.98 44.40 10.93
CA LEU A 77 47.10 45.26 10.17
C LEU A 77 46.72 46.50 11.02
N PRO A 78 46.23 47.60 10.40
CA PRO A 78 45.92 48.83 11.15
C PRO A 78 44.84 48.69 12.21
N ASP A 79 43.86 47.81 11.99
CA ASP A 79 42.64 47.62 12.77
C ASP A 79 42.56 46.26 13.48
N THR A 80 43.37 45.28 13.05
CA THR A 80 43.36 43.91 13.55
C THR A 80 44.72 43.24 13.34
N THR A 81 44.86 41.96 13.67
CA THR A 81 45.99 41.13 13.23
C THR A 81 45.57 40.20 12.11
N GLY A 82 46.51 39.80 11.24
CA GLY A 82 46.24 38.81 10.19
C GLY A 82 45.73 37.47 10.76
N LEU A 83 46.08 37.16 12.02
CA LEU A 83 45.60 35.98 12.74
C LEU A 83 44.16 36.13 13.25
N GLU A 84 43.77 37.33 13.68
CA GLU A 84 42.37 37.64 14.02
C GLU A 84 41.50 37.68 12.77
N LEU A 85 41.98 38.25 11.65
CA LEU A 85 41.31 38.19 10.35
C LEU A 85 41.11 36.73 9.90
N LEU A 86 42.14 35.89 9.98
CA LEU A 86 42.03 34.47 9.65
C LEU A 86 40.96 33.78 10.48
N ARG A 87 40.93 34.00 11.81
CA ARG A 87 39.93 33.39 12.68
C ARG A 87 38.53 33.84 12.30
N LEU A 88 38.34 35.13 12.01
CA LEU A 88 37.07 35.68 11.59
C LEU A 88 36.53 34.99 10.32
N LEU A 89 37.38 34.80 9.30
CA LEU A 89 36.98 34.11 8.06
C LEU A 89 36.70 32.61 8.26
N ARG A 90 37.34 31.98 9.25
CA ARG A 90 37.13 30.55 9.56
C ARG A 90 35.93 30.31 10.49
N ASP A 91 35.45 31.32 11.22
CA ASP A 91 34.28 31.21 12.09
C ASP A 91 32.99 30.92 11.29
N ASP A 92 32.88 31.44 10.05
CA ASP A 92 31.75 31.20 9.13
C ASP A 92 32.01 30.06 8.10
N ASP A 93 33.00 29.20 8.35
CA ASP A 93 33.42 28.04 7.53
C ASP A 93 33.82 28.39 6.07
N GLU A 94 34.43 29.57 5.87
CA GLU A 94 34.97 29.97 4.57
C GLU A 94 36.31 29.24 4.31
N ARG A 95 36.38 28.46 3.22
CA ARG A 95 37.55 27.60 2.91
C ARG A 95 38.60 28.26 2.01
N LEU A 96 38.44 29.56 1.77
CA LEU A 96 39.33 30.36 0.94
C LEU A 96 40.81 30.19 1.36
N PRO A 97 41.73 29.88 0.43
CA PRO A 97 43.15 29.85 0.70
C PRO A 97 43.65 31.13 1.39
N PHE A 98 44.29 30.97 2.55
CA PHE A 98 44.79 32.10 3.35
C PHE A 98 46.29 31.94 3.61
N LEU A 99 47.07 32.92 3.18
CA LEU A 99 48.52 32.97 3.36
C LEU A 99 48.90 34.09 4.33
N LEU A 100 49.52 33.70 5.45
CA LEU A 100 50.12 34.68 6.37
C LEU A 100 51.53 35.02 5.88
N TYR A 101 51.73 36.30 5.51
CA TYR A 101 52.94 36.84 4.90
C TYR A 101 53.62 37.92 5.78
N PRO A 102 54.09 37.56 6.99
CA PRO A 102 54.59 38.53 7.97
C PRO A 102 55.93 39.16 7.54
N THR A 103 56.23 40.35 8.05
CA THR A 103 57.55 40.97 7.88
C THR A 103 58.64 40.17 8.60
N ALA A 104 59.91 40.35 8.20
CA ALA A 104 61.05 39.66 8.78
C ALA A 104 61.17 39.84 10.32
N GLU A 105 60.70 40.97 10.86
CA GLU A 105 60.71 41.25 12.31
C GLU A 105 59.65 40.45 13.08
N HIS A 106 58.55 40.09 12.42
CA HIS A 106 57.44 39.34 13.00
C HIS A 106 57.47 37.85 12.63
N GLY A 107 58.39 37.45 11.75
CA GLY A 107 58.57 36.07 11.35
C GLY A 107 59.10 35.21 12.49
N SER A 108 58.27 34.32 13.06
CA SER A 108 58.72 33.36 14.09
C SER A 108 58.09 31.99 13.91
N GLU A 109 58.78 30.94 14.36
CA GLU A 109 58.28 29.56 14.32
C GLU A 109 57.00 29.40 15.16
N ARG A 110 56.91 30.12 16.29
CA ARG A 110 55.69 30.15 17.12
C ARG A 110 54.51 30.72 16.34
N LEU A 111 54.71 31.81 15.61
CA LEU A 111 53.67 32.43 14.79
C LEU A 111 53.23 31.52 13.62
N ALA A 112 54.18 30.81 13.00
CA ALA A 112 53.87 29.84 11.96
C ALA A 112 52.96 28.72 12.49
N SER A 113 53.29 28.16 13.66
CA SER A 113 52.47 27.13 14.31
C SER A 113 51.09 27.65 14.70
N GLU A 114 50.99 28.89 15.18
CA GLU A 114 49.71 29.52 15.54
C GLU A 114 48.85 29.78 14.31
N ALA A 115 49.43 30.25 13.20
CA ALA A 115 48.72 30.52 11.97
C ALA A 115 48.16 29.24 11.32
N LEU A 116 48.98 28.19 11.19
CA LEU A 116 48.54 26.90 10.66
C LEU A 116 47.49 26.24 11.56
N GLY A 117 47.65 26.31 12.87
CA GLY A 117 46.66 25.82 13.83
C GLY A 117 45.33 26.57 13.80
N ALA A 118 45.33 27.82 13.34
CA ALA A 118 44.13 28.63 13.12
C ALA A 118 43.51 28.47 11.71
N GLY A 119 44.06 27.58 10.86
CA GLY A 119 43.50 27.28 9.54
C GLY A 119 44.11 28.07 8.37
N ALA A 120 45.29 28.66 8.53
CA ALA A 120 46.03 29.23 7.42
C ALA A 120 46.48 28.12 6.46
N THR A 121 46.34 28.35 5.16
CA THR A 121 46.79 27.42 4.12
C THR A 121 48.31 27.41 4.01
N SER A 122 48.94 28.57 4.19
CA SER A 122 50.40 28.64 4.28
C SER A 122 50.89 29.81 5.12
N TYR A 123 52.17 29.71 5.49
CA TYR A 123 52.91 30.73 6.21
C TYR A 123 54.23 30.97 5.47
N LEU A 124 54.48 32.21 5.07
CA LEU A 124 55.68 32.58 4.33
C LEU A 124 56.25 33.90 4.90
N PRO A 125 57.34 33.89 5.66
CA PRO A 125 57.92 35.13 6.16
C PRO A 125 58.61 35.90 5.02
N ARG A 126 58.46 37.23 5.01
CA ARG A 126 59.12 38.11 4.03
C ARG A 126 60.64 38.01 4.15
N SER A 127 61.29 37.65 3.06
CA SER A 127 62.75 37.76 2.90
C SER A 127 63.13 39.18 2.49
N LEU A 128 64.28 39.67 2.94
CA LEU A 128 64.83 40.97 2.53
C LEU A 128 65.50 40.90 1.15
N ASP A 129 65.86 39.69 0.71
CA ASP A 129 66.64 39.44 -0.51
C ASP A 129 65.80 38.80 -1.64
N ASP A 130 64.66 38.18 -1.32
CA ASP A 130 63.79 37.55 -2.31
C ASP A 130 62.64 38.50 -2.71
N GLY A 131 62.38 38.59 -4.02
CA GLY A 131 61.24 39.34 -4.56
C GLY A 131 59.89 38.71 -4.21
N TYR A 132 58.81 39.20 -4.81
CA TYR A 132 57.48 38.60 -4.65
C TYR A 132 57.30 37.27 -5.39
N GLU A 133 58.33 36.76 -6.08
CA GLU A 133 58.28 35.51 -6.84
C GLU A 133 57.92 34.31 -5.95
N THR A 134 58.59 34.14 -4.80
CA THR A 134 58.30 33.05 -3.86
C THR A 134 56.90 33.14 -3.26
N LEU A 135 56.38 34.36 -3.07
CA LEU A 135 54.99 34.56 -2.65
C LEU A 135 54.04 34.08 -3.74
N LEU A 136 54.28 34.45 -4.99
CA LEU A 136 53.44 34.07 -6.13
C LEU A 136 53.45 32.56 -6.36
N GLU A 137 54.61 31.91 -6.31
CA GLU A 137 54.72 30.45 -6.37
C GLU A 137 53.87 29.79 -5.27
N ARG A 138 53.96 30.28 -4.03
CA ARG A 138 53.19 29.73 -2.92
C ARG A 138 51.68 29.96 -3.07
N VAL A 139 51.28 31.11 -3.59
CA VAL A 139 49.87 31.43 -3.89
C VAL A 139 49.34 30.47 -4.94
N LEU A 140 50.05 30.30 -6.06
CA LEU A 140 49.64 29.43 -7.16
C LEU A 140 49.52 27.97 -6.71
N GLU A 141 50.51 27.45 -5.96
CA GLU A 141 50.45 26.10 -5.38
C GLU A 141 49.22 25.93 -4.47
N SER A 142 48.97 26.89 -3.57
CA SER A 142 47.86 26.80 -2.61
C SER A 142 46.49 26.84 -3.29
N VAL A 143 46.34 27.65 -4.34
CA VAL A 143 45.10 27.75 -5.12
C VAL A 143 44.87 26.49 -5.96
N ALA A 144 45.91 25.94 -6.57
CA ALA A 144 45.81 24.70 -7.34
C ALA A 144 45.36 23.52 -6.46
N ASP A 145 45.97 23.36 -5.28
CA ASP A 145 45.61 22.32 -4.32
C ASP A 145 44.16 22.48 -3.82
N TYR A 146 43.75 23.72 -3.55
CA TYR A 146 42.38 24.05 -3.13
C TYR A 146 41.36 23.70 -4.22
N ARG A 147 41.55 24.19 -5.45
CA ARG A 147 40.66 23.92 -6.58
C ARG A 147 40.54 22.42 -6.89
N GLN A 148 41.64 21.67 -6.78
CA GLN A 148 41.62 20.22 -6.95
C GLN A 148 40.78 19.53 -5.86
N THR A 149 40.94 19.96 -4.60
CA THR A 149 40.18 19.41 -3.47
C THR A 149 38.69 19.72 -3.58
N GLU A 150 38.34 20.97 -3.91
CA GLU A 150 36.94 21.37 -4.11
C GLU A 150 36.29 20.65 -5.30
N ARG A 151 37.03 20.42 -6.39
CA ARG A 151 36.51 19.62 -7.51
C ARG A 151 36.19 18.19 -7.10
N LEU A 152 37.10 17.54 -6.38
CA LEU A 152 36.86 16.17 -5.89
C LEU A 152 35.67 16.11 -4.94
N ARG A 153 35.48 17.15 -4.10
CA ARG A 153 34.29 17.29 -3.25
C ARG A 153 33.03 17.46 -4.07
N LEU A 154 33.02 18.37 -5.05
CA LEU A 154 31.87 18.58 -5.90
C LEU A 154 31.48 17.32 -6.68
N GLU A 155 32.45 16.58 -7.21
CA GLU A 155 32.20 15.29 -7.88
C GLU A 155 31.63 14.25 -6.90
N ALA A 156 32.13 14.19 -5.67
CA ALA A 156 31.59 13.31 -4.63
C ALA A 156 30.16 13.71 -4.22
N ASP A 157 29.91 15.01 -3.99
CA ASP A 157 28.60 15.55 -3.63
C ASP A 157 27.58 15.33 -4.74
N MET A 158 27.96 15.54 -6.00
CA MET A 158 27.11 15.23 -7.16
C MET A 158 26.73 13.76 -7.19
N PHE A 159 27.69 12.86 -6.93
CA PHE A 159 27.46 11.42 -6.93
C PHE A 159 26.57 10.98 -5.76
N ASP A 160 26.82 11.47 -4.54
CA ASP A 160 25.99 11.19 -3.38
C ASP A 160 24.57 11.74 -3.55
N THR A 161 24.42 12.94 -4.15
CA THR A 161 23.10 13.50 -4.48
C THR A 161 22.35 12.59 -5.45
N LEU A 162 23.03 12.05 -6.47
CA LEU A 162 22.43 11.16 -7.47
C LEU A 162 21.95 9.85 -6.83
N LEU A 163 22.79 9.24 -6.00
CA LEU A 163 22.44 8.01 -5.27
C LEU A 163 21.31 8.21 -4.25
N SER A 164 21.18 9.40 -3.67
CA SER A 164 20.19 9.65 -2.60
C SER A 164 18.81 10.10 -3.13
N ASN A 165 18.71 10.59 -4.37
CA ASN A 165 17.49 11.26 -4.86
C ASN A 165 16.86 10.65 -6.11
N VAL A 166 17.53 9.74 -6.81
CA VAL A 166 16.96 9.11 -8.01
C VAL A 166 16.16 7.86 -7.60
N PRO A 167 14.88 7.72 -8.02
CA PRO A 167 14.03 6.59 -7.66
C PRO A 167 14.37 5.36 -8.51
N ILE A 168 15.63 4.95 -8.48
CA ILE A 168 16.18 3.79 -9.17
C ILE A 168 17.18 3.14 -8.22
N SER A 169 17.09 1.82 -8.05
CA SER A 169 18.10 1.08 -7.29
C SER A 169 19.40 1.01 -8.08
N ILE A 170 20.45 1.65 -7.56
CA ILE A 170 21.81 1.65 -8.10
C ILE A 170 22.71 1.04 -7.03
N TYR A 171 23.50 0.03 -7.40
CA TYR A 171 24.37 -0.65 -6.47
C TYR A 171 25.75 -0.93 -7.06
N PHE A 172 26.74 -0.92 -6.20
CA PHE A 172 28.12 -1.29 -6.50
C PHE A 172 28.45 -2.52 -5.68
N LYS A 173 29.06 -3.51 -6.33
CA LYS A 173 29.54 -4.71 -5.67
C LYS A 173 31.03 -4.92 -5.94
N ASP A 174 31.72 -5.54 -4.99
CA ASP A 174 33.12 -5.94 -5.15
C ASP A 174 33.26 -7.23 -5.99
N ARG A 175 34.47 -7.79 -6.05
CA ARG A 175 34.76 -9.02 -6.80
C ARG A 175 34.13 -10.29 -6.22
N GLU A 176 33.66 -10.23 -4.98
CA GLU A 176 32.97 -11.34 -4.31
C GLU A 176 31.45 -11.15 -4.34
N GLY A 177 30.95 -10.14 -5.07
CA GLY A 177 29.52 -9.85 -5.16
C GLY A 177 28.94 -9.18 -3.91
N ARG A 178 29.78 -8.62 -3.03
CA ARG A 178 29.33 -7.93 -1.80
C ARG A 178 29.03 -6.47 -2.09
N HIS A 179 27.92 -5.95 -1.58
CA HIS A 179 27.56 -4.54 -1.77
C HIS A 179 28.56 -3.61 -1.07
N ILE A 180 29.09 -2.62 -1.79
CA ILE A 180 29.99 -1.60 -1.23
C ILE A 180 29.34 -0.22 -1.17
N ARG A 181 28.33 0.03 -2.01
CA ARG A 181 27.55 1.26 -2.06
C ARG A 181 26.21 0.96 -2.72
N VAL A 182 25.15 1.54 -2.19
CA VAL A 182 23.81 1.51 -2.77
C VAL A 182 23.22 2.93 -2.78
N SER A 183 22.26 3.16 -3.65
CA SER A 183 21.31 4.27 -3.58
C SER A 183 20.38 4.12 -2.37
N ASP A 184 19.73 5.22 -1.99
CA ASP A 184 18.73 5.23 -0.91
C ASP A 184 17.46 4.47 -1.32
N GLU A 185 17.15 4.45 -2.62
CA GLU A 185 16.17 3.53 -3.19
C GLU A 185 16.77 2.12 -3.20
N VAL A 186 16.41 1.28 -2.23
CA VAL A 186 16.96 -0.09 -2.07
C VAL A 186 16.15 -1.14 -2.85
N GLY A 187 15.23 -0.71 -3.72
CA GLY A 187 14.21 -1.60 -4.27
C GLY A 187 13.16 -1.96 -3.21
N PRO A 188 12.30 -2.97 -3.43
CA PRO A 188 11.14 -3.29 -2.59
C PRO A 188 11.47 -3.80 -1.17
N THR A 189 12.70 -3.66 -0.69
CA THR A 189 13.12 -4.09 0.64
C THR A 189 13.90 -2.98 1.33
N MET A 190 13.17 -1.96 1.79
CA MET A 190 13.72 -0.73 2.40
C MET A 190 14.35 -0.93 3.79
N SER A 191 14.32 -2.14 4.36
CA SER A 191 14.61 -2.37 5.79
C SER A 191 15.94 -3.08 6.10
N LEU A 192 16.75 -3.41 5.09
CA LEU A 192 17.99 -4.18 5.28
C LEU A 192 19.24 -3.32 5.09
N ASP A 193 20.28 -3.60 5.87
CA ASP A 193 21.63 -3.03 5.67
C ASP A 193 22.43 -3.93 4.70
N PRO A 194 22.62 -3.51 3.42
CA PRO A 194 23.20 -4.34 2.39
C PRO A 194 24.73 -4.36 2.43
N ILE A 195 25.36 -3.38 3.08
CA ILE A 195 26.80 -3.16 2.95
C ILE A 195 27.60 -4.35 3.50
N GLY A 196 28.51 -4.87 2.68
CA GLY A 196 29.37 -6.02 2.98
C GLY A 196 28.73 -7.39 2.75
N LYS A 197 27.45 -7.45 2.37
CA LYS A 197 26.71 -8.70 2.15
C LYS A 197 26.49 -8.99 0.67
N THR A 198 26.42 -10.26 0.31
CA THR A 198 25.94 -10.72 -1.01
C THR A 198 24.40 -10.78 -1.04
N ASP A 199 23.78 -10.91 -2.23
CA ASP A 199 22.30 -11.03 -2.32
C ASP A 199 21.76 -12.20 -1.47
N PRO A 200 22.33 -13.42 -1.49
CA PRO A 200 21.83 -14.53 -0.66
C PRO A 200 22.00 -14.27 0.84
N GLU A 201 23.08 -13.60 1.25
CA GLU A 201 23.31 -13.21 2.65
C GLU A 201 22.34 -12.11 3.11
N LEU A 202 21.83 -11.30 2.17
CA LEU A 202 20.90 -10.22 2.43
C LEU A 202 19.46 -10.72 2.57
N TYR A 203 19.02 -11.58 1.65
CA TYR A 203 17.60 -11.95 1.50
C TYR A 203 17.22 -13.30 2.15
N GLY A 204 18.17 -14.12 2.59
CA GLY A 204 17.88 -15.38 3.29
C GLY A 204 17.17 -16.44 2.43
N GLU A 205 16.56 -17.45 3.07
CA GLU A 205 15.91 -18.57 2.37
C GLU A 205 14.54 -18.22 1.75
N GLU A 206 13.82 -17.20 2.25
CA GLU A 206 12.46 -16.83 1.82
C GLU A 206 12.38 -16.23 0.40
N ILE A 207 13.45 -15.57 -0.06
CA ILE A 207 13.62 -15.09 -1.45
C ILE A 207 14.75 -15.89 -2.14
N GLY A 208 15.24 -16.95 -1.48
CA GLY A 208 16.58 -17.51 -1.67
C GLY A 208 16.90 -18.01 -3.07
N ALA A 209 15.93 -18.48 -3.84
CA ALA A 209 16.16 -18.91 -5.22
C ALA A 209 16.49 -17.72 -6.16
N HIS A 210 15.77 -16.60 -6.02
CA HIS A 210 15.96 -15.41 -6.85
C HIS A 210 17.23 -14.64 -6.45
N ALA A 211 17.49 -14.53 -5.15
CA ALA A 211 18.72 -13.94 -4.62
C ALA A 211 19.96 -14.72 -5.05
N GLN A 212 19.89 -16.06 -5.06
CA GLN A 212 20.94 -16.93 -5.55
C GLN A 212 21.17 -16.73 -7.05
N GLN A 213 20.11 -16.63 -7.84
CA GLN A 213 20.22 -16.40 -9.28
C GLN A 213 20.82 -15.02 -9.60
N SER A 214 20.42 -13.97 -8.89
CA SER A 214 21.02 -12.63 -9.04
C SER A 214 22.52 -12.65 -8.72
N TYR A 215 22.93 -13.36 -7.66
CA TYR A 215 24.35 -13.53 -7.34
C TYR A 215 25.12 -14.31 -8.41
N GLU A 216 24.52 -15.34 -9.01
CA GLU A 216 25.14 -16.06 -10.12
C GLU A 216 25.33 -15.18 -11.35
N ASP A 217 24.34 -14.35 -11.71
CA ASP A 217 24.45 -13.36 -12.78
C ASP A 217 25.55 -12.33 -12.48
N ASP A 218 25.64 -11.86 -11.23
CA ASP A 218 26.66 -10.92 -10.78
C ASP A 218 28.07 -11.50 -10.97
N MET A 219 28.26 -12.76 -10.56
CA MET A 219 29.52 -13.46 -10.72
C MET A 219 29.84 -13.71 -12.19
N GLU A 220 28.84 -14.01 -13.04
CA GLU A 220 29.04 -14.14 -14.48
C GLU A 220 29.58 -12.83 -15.09
N VAL A 221 29.00 -11.68 -14.73
CA VAL A 221 29.46 -10.35 -15.19
C VAL A 221 30.88 -10.05 -14.70
N ILE A 222 31.18 -10.35 -13.44
CA ILE A 222 32.50 -10.10 -12.83
C ILE A 222 33.59 -10.97 -13.46
N GLU A 223 33.30 -12.26 -13.69
CA GLU A 223 34.27 -13.23 -14.19
C GLU A 223 34.48 -13.13 -15.72
N SER A 224 33.40 -12.97 -16.47
CA SER A 224 33.46 -12.85 -17.94
C SER A 224 33.89 -11.45 -18.37
N GLY A 225 33.50 -10.43 -17.61
CA GLY A 225 33.64 -9.02 -17.99
C GLY A 225 32.66 -8.58 -19.09
N GLU A 226 31.64 -9.37 -19.40
CA GLU A 226 30.54 -9.03 -20.31
C GLU A 226 29.33 -8.50 -19.51
N PRO A 227 28.62 -7.47 -19.99
CA PRO A 227 27.47 -6.90 -19.29
C PRO A 227 26.18 -7.69 -19.53
N ILE A 228 25.29 -7.66 -18.54
CA ILE A 228 23.88 -8.05 -18.68
C ILE A 228 23.06 -6.76 -18.79
N ILE A 229 22.23 -6.62 -19.83
CA ILE A 229 21.47 -5.41 -20.11
C ILE A 229 19.98 -5.74 -20.15
N ASP A 230 19.17 -4.92 -19.46
CA ASP A 230 17.69 -4.98 -19.46
C ASP A 230 17.11 -6.38 -19.26
N LYS A 231 17.72 -7.18 -18.38
CA LYS A 231 17.20 -8.51 -18.05
C LYS A 231 15.94 -8.35 -17.20
N GLU A 232 14.84 -8.93 -17.66
CA GLU A 232 13.62 -9.06 -16.84
C GLU A 232 13.80 -10.22 -15.86
N GLU A 233 13.54 -9.95 -14.59
CA GLU A 233 13.64 -10.86 -13.46
C GLU A 233 12.27 -10.89 -12.77
N VAL A 234 11.74 -12.09 -12.52
CA VAL A 234 10.44 -12.28 -11.88
C VAL A 234 10.70 -12.84 -10.51
N TRP A 235 10.44 -12.05 -9.48
CA TRP A 235 10.62 -12.45 -8.09
C TRP A 235 9.25 -12.80 -7.52
N SER A 236 9.03 -14.10 -7.34
CA SER A 236 7.91 -14.62 -6.55
C SER A 236 8.35 -14.67 -5.10
N ILE A 237 7.64 -13.95 -4.23
CA ILE A 237 7.81 -14.10 -2.79
C ILE A 237 7.00 -15.33 -2.38
N ASP A 238 7.62 -16.28 -1.69
CA ASP A 238 6.95 -17.49 -1.20
C ASP A 238 6.06 -17.16 0.02
N GLN A 239 5.09 -16.26 -0.17
CA GLN A 239 4.01 -15.95 0.76
C GLN A 239 2.67 -16.11 0.02
N PRO A 240 1.65 -16.75 0.62
CA PRO A 240 0.31 -16.71 0.06
C PRO A 240 -0.13 -15.24 -0.04
N ASP A 241 -0.64 -14.84 -1.20
CA ASP A 241 -1.09 -13.49 -1.57
C ASP A 241 -0.02 -12.42 -1.85
N ALA A 242 1.27 -12.76 -1.83
CA ALA A 242 2.30 -11.79 -2.25
C ALA A 242 2.32 -11.62 -3.77
N ASP A 243 2.19 -10.36 -4.19
CA ASP A 243 2.25 -9.95 -5.59
C ASP A 243 3.58 -10.35 -6.26
N THR A 244 3.49 -10.80 -7.51
CA THR A 244 4.67 -11.08 -8.33
C THR A 244 5.41 -9.78 -8.65
N LEU A 245 6.65 -9.68 -8.20
CA LEU A 245 7.49 -8.52 -8.45
C LEU A 245 8.24 -8.68 -9.78
N TRP A 246 8.08 -7.73 -10.68
CA TRP A 246 8.84 -7.67 -11.93
C TRP A 246 9.95 -6.65 -11.83
N LEU A 247 11.18 -7.11 -11.95
CA LEU A 247 12.37 -6.28 -11.93
C LEU A 247 13.03 -6.26 -13.30
N ARG A 248 13.60 -5.12 -13.67
CA ARG A 248 14.48 -5.00 -14.84
C ARG A 248 15.86 -4.56 -14.39
N SER A 249 16.83 -5.44 -14.61
CA SER A 249 18.19 -5.31 -14.11
C SER A 249 19.21 -5.15 -15.24
N THR A 250 20.13 -4.21 -15.06
CA THR A 250 21.31 -4.01 -15.91
C THR A 250 22.55 -4.07 -15.03
N LYS A 251 23.49 -4.97 -15.36
CA LYS A 251 24.70 -5.26 -14.59
C LYS A 251 25.93 -5.07 -15.48
N ILE A 252 26.80 -4.14 -15.12
CA ILE A 252 27.96 -3.71 -15.92
C ILE A 252 29.24 -3.93 -15.12
N PRO A 253 30.31 -4.50 -15.71
CA PRO A 253 31.57 -4.68 -15.01
C PRO A 253 32.22 -3.33 -14.68
N TRP A 254 32.53 -3.12 -13.40
CA TRP A 254 33.27 -1.94 -12.94
C TRP A 254 34.77 -2.19 -13.09
N ARG A 255 35.48 -1.36 -13.85
CA ARG A 255 36.90 -1.55 -14.17
C ARG A 255 37.77 -0.44 -13.61
N ASP A 256 39.03 -0.76 -13.33
CA ASP A 256 40.06 0.23 -13.04
C ASP A 256 40.73 0.79 -14.29
N ASP A 257 41.65 1.73 -14.10
CA ASP A 257 42.40 2.39 -15.17
C ASP A 257 43.25 1.42 -16.02
N GLU A 258 43.55 0.23 -15.49
CA GLU A 258 44.28 -0.84 -16.19
C GLU A 258 43.33 -1.81 -16.93
N GLY A 259 42.02 -1.59 -16.84
CA GLY A 259 40.97 -2.42 -17.45
C GLY A 259 40.60 -3.66 -16.64
N THR A 260 41.15 -3.82 -15.44
CA THR A 260 40.88 -4.97 -14.56
C THR A 260 39.54 -4.76 -13.87
N VAL A 261 38.68 -5.79 -13.87
CA VAL A 261 37.37 -5.75 -13.19
C VAL A 261 37.59 -5.65 -11.68
N ARG A 262 37.03 -4.62 -11.03
CA ARG A 262 36.99 -4.41 -9.57
C ARG A 262 35.73 -4.98 -8.93
N GLY A 263 34.70 -5.25 -9.73
CA GLY A 263 33.40 -5.73 -9.32
C GLY A 263 32.37 -5.34 -10.38
N LEU A 264 31.18 -4.93 -9.99
CA LEU A 264 30.15 -4.48 -10.91
C LEU A 264 29.38 -3.25 -10.42
N VAL A 265 28.74 -2.57 -11.36
CA VAL A 265 27.69 -1.59 -11.12
C VAL A 265 26.38 -2.18 -11.65
N GLY A 266 25.37 -2.23 -10.80
CA GLY A 266 24.05 -2.70 -11.14
C GLY A 266 23.02 -1.59 -11.03
N ILE A 267 22.01 -1.66 -11.89
CA ILE A 267 20.84 -0.80 -11.87
C ILE A 267 19.62 -1.70 -11.96
N THR A 268 18.71 -1.57 -11.01
CA THR A 268 17.46 -2.34 -10.98
C THR A 268 16.27 -1.39 -10.86
N ARG A 269 15.24 -1.65 -11.66
CA ARG A 269 13.97 -0.91 -11.62
C ARG A 269 12.83 -1.88 -11.45
N ASP A 270 11.89 -1.51 -10.59
CA ASP A 270 10.58 -2.13 -10.54
C ASP A 270 9.79 -1.76 -11.80
N ILE A 271 9.26 -2.77 -12.49
CA ILE A 271 8.41 -2.66 -13.67
C ILE A 271 7.07 -3.39 -13.48
N THR A 272 6.69 -3.72 -12.25
CA THR A 272 5.48 -4.47 -11.90
C THR A 272 4.22 -3.78 -12.42
N GLU A 273 4.05 -2.48 -12.14
CA GLU A 273 2.93 -1.71 -12.69
C GLU A 273 2.91 -1.67 -14.22
N LEU A 274 4.09 -1.61 -14.84
CA LEU A 274 4.19 -1.58 -16.31
C LEU A 274 3.71 -2.92 -16.88
N LYS A 275 4.10 -4.04 -16.28
CA LYS A 275 3.68 -5.38 -16.69
C LYS A 275 2.18 -5.59 -16.49
N ARG A 276 1.61 -5.15 -15.36
CA ARG A 276 0.16 -5.18 -15.15
C ARG A 276 -0.61 -4.41 -16.23
N ARG A 277 -0.15 -3.21 -16.59
CA ARG A 277 -0.78 -2.43 -17.68
C ARG A 277 -0.61 -3.11 -19.04
N GLU A 278 0.54 -3.73 -19.32
CA GLU A 278 0.75 -4.50 -20.55
C GLU A 278 -0.22 -5.69 -20.63
N GLU A 279 -0.35 -6.47 -19.55
CA GLU A 279 -1.29 -7.60 -19.48
C GLU A 279 -2.74 -7.15 -19.62
N GLU A 280 -3.13 -6.06 -18.96
CA GLU A 280 -4.48 -5.48 -19.10
C GLU A 280 -4.77 -5.04 -20.55
N LEU A 281 -3.83 -4.35 -21.18
CA LEU A 281 -3.96 -3.92 -22.58
C LEU A 281 -4.01 -5.11 -23.55
N GLU A 282 -3.23 -6.16 -23.30
CA GLU A 282 -3.27 -7.39 -24.08
C GLU A 282 -4.62 -8.08 -23.92
N LEU A 283 -5.14 -8.17 -22.70
CA LEU A 283 -6.45 -8.75 -22.42
C LEU A 283 -7.57 -7.94 -23.10
N GLN A 284 -7.52 -6.61 -23.04
CA GLN A 284 -8.46 -5.73 -23.74
C GLN A 284 -8.37 -5.92 -25.26
N THR A 285 -7.17 -6.03 -25.81
CA THR A 285 -6.97 -6.27 -27.25
C THR A 285 -7.53 -7.63 -27.67
N GLN A 286 -7.25 -8.68 -26.90
CA GLN A 286 -7.80 -10.02 -27.14
C GLN A 286 -9.34 -10.02 -27.05
N ARG A 287 -9.92 -9.30 -26.09
CA ARG A 287 -11.37 -9.09 -25.97
C ARG A 287 -11.93 -8.40 -27.21
N LEU A 288 -11.28 -7.35 -27.71
CA LEU A 288 -11.71 -6.60 -28.89
C LEU A 288 -11.63 -7.44 -30.18
N ASP A 289 -10.53 -8.18 -30.38
CA ASP A 289 -10.37 -9.07 -31.54
C ASP A 289 -11.40 -10.19 -31.53
N ARG A 290 -11.66 -10.76 -30.34
CA ARG A 290 -12.70 -11.77 -30.12
C ARG A 290 -14.09 -11.18 -30.43
N PHE A 291 -14.40 -9.99 -29.93
CA PHE A 291 -15.64 -9.25 -30.22
C PHE A 291 -15.84 -9.00 -31.73
N ALA A 292 -14.80 -8.51 -32.42
CA ALA A 292 -14.86 -8.19 -33.84
C ALA A 292 -15.05 -9.44 -34.73
N SER A 293 -14.43 -10.56 -34.35
CA SER A 293 -14.58 -11.85 -35.04
C SER A 293 -16.00 -12.39 -34.93
N PHE A 294 -16.59 -12.37 -33.72
CA PHE A 294 -17.94 -12.87 -33.46
C PHE A 294 -19.03 -12.04 -34.13
N ALA A 295 -19.01 -10.71 -33.97
CA ALA A 295 -19.95 -9.82 -34.65
C ALA A 295 -19.93 -10.03 -36.18
N SER A 296 -18.76 -10.33 -36.74
CA SER A 296 -18.60 -10.55 -38.17
C SER A 296 -19.14 -11.90 -38.65
N HIS A 297 -18.93 -13.00 -37.92
CA HIS A 297 -19.37 -14.33 -38.35
C HIS A 297 -20.85 -14.57 -38.02
N ASP A 298 -21.25 -14.23 -36.79
CA ASP A 298 -22.52 -14.66 -36.22
C ASP A 298 -23.68 -13.76 -36.61
N LEU A 299 -23.44 -12.49 -36.99
CA LEU A 299 -24.44 -11.66 -37.66
C LEU A 299 -24.53 -11.96 -39.16
N ARG A 300 -23.42 -12.32 -39.83
CA ARG A 300 -23.44 -12.63 -41.26
C ARG A 300 -24.26 -13.88 -41.56
N ASN A 301 -24.22 -14.88 -40.69
CA ASN A 301 -24.91 -16.14 -40.92
C ASN A 301 -26.45 -16.01 -40.99
N PRO A 302 -27.15 -15.46 -39.97
CA PRO A 302 -28.58 -15.20 -40.04
C PRO A 302 -28.93 -14.18 -41.13
N LEU A 303 -28.08 -13.17 -41.37
CA LEU A 303 -28.27 -12.23 -42.48
C LEU A 303 -28.29 -12.93 -43.85
N ASN A 304 -27.37 -13.86 -44.10
CA ASN A 304 -27.33 -14.66 -45.33
C ASN A 304 -28.57 -15.56 -45.45
N ILE A 305 -29.05 -16.13 -44.35
CA ILE A 305 -30.28 -16.93 -44.30
C ILE A 305 -31.50 -16.08 -44.64
N ALA A 306 -31.64 -14.91 -44.00
CA ALA A 306 -32.70 -13.95 -44.27
C ALA A 306 -32.71 -13.52 -45.74
N GLN A 307 -31.54 -13.19 -46.29
CA GLN A 307 -31.38 -12.82 -47.71
C GLN A 307 -31.78 -13.96 -48.65
N GLY A 308 -31.34 -15.20 -48.39
CA GLY A 308 -31.69 -16.36 -49.22
C GLY A 308 -33.19 -16.68 -49.23
N TYR A 309 -33.86 -16.61 -48.07
CA TYR A 309 -35.30 -16.82 -48.00
C TYR A 309 -36.10 -15.68 -48.63
N LEU A 310 -35.62 -14.43 -48.50
CA LEU A 310 -36.22 -13.28 -49.15
C LEU A 310 -36.13 -13.37 -50.67
N GLU A 311 -34.99 -13.78 -51.21
CA GLU A 311 -34.77 -13.97 -52.65
C GLU A 311 -35.72 -15.06 -53.20
N LEU A 312 -35.85 -16.19 -52.51
CA LEU A 312 -36.80 -17.24 -52.86
C LEU A 312 -38.27 -16.80 -52.75
N ALA A 313 -38.61 -15.95 -51.77
CA ALA A 313 -39.97 -15.40 -51.62
C ALA A 313 -40.31 -14.46 -52.79
N ILE A 314 -39.36 -13.64 -53.23
CA ILE A 314 -39.50 -12.71 -54.36
C ILE A 314 -39.61 -13.48 -55.68
N GLU A 315 -38.74 -14.46 -55.94
CA GLU A 315 -38.73 -15.23 -57.18
C GLU A 315 -39.99 -16.06 -57.37
N ASN A 316 -40.49 -16.69 -56.30
CA ASN A 316 -41.63 -17.58 -56.35
C ASN A 316 -42.98 -16.89 -56.06
N GLY A 317 -42.96 -15.61 -55.65
CA GLY A 317 -44.16 -14.88 -55.21
C GLY A 317 -44.83 -15.52 -53.99
N ASP A 318 -44.06 -16.23 -53.15
CA ASP A 318 -44.55 -17.03 -52.03
C ASP A 318 -44.23 -16.35 -50.70
N GLY A 319 -45.22 -15.64 -50.16
CA GLY A 319 -45.13 -14.95 -48.88
C GLY A 319 -45.03 -15.87 -47.67
N SER A 320 -45.24 -17.19 -47.81
CA SER A 320 -45.12 -18.12 -46.67
C SER A 320 -43.70 -18.20 -46.10
N ARG A 321 -42.69 -17.84 -46.91
CA ARG A 321 -41.27 -17.80 -46.51
C ARG A 321 -40.86 -16.54 -45.76
N LEU A 322 -41.71 -15.51 -45.72
CA LEU A 322 -41.43 -14.29 -44.95
C LEU A 322 -41.30 -14.56 -43.44
N GLY A 323 -41.93 -15.62 -42.94
CA GLY A 323 -41.76 -16.05 -41.54
C GLY A 323 -40.38 -16.61 -41.22
N GLU A 324 -39.63 -17.13 -42.21
CA GLU A 324 -38.22 -17.54 -42.03
C GLU A 324 -37.29 -16.32 -42.01
N VAL A 325 -37.60 -15.32 -42.85
CA VAL A 325 -36.88 -14.03 -42.87
C VAL A 325 -37.06 -13.32 -41.53
N GLN A 326 -38.29 -13.27 -41.01
CA GLN A 326 -38.59 -12.64 -39.73
C GLN A 326 -37.83 -13.32 -38.59
N ARG A 327 -37.85 -14.66 -38.50
CA ARG A 327 -37.08 -15.39 -37.47
C ARG A 327 -35.57 -15.15 -37.55
N ALA A 328 -35.01 -15.05 -38.76
CA ALA A 328 -33.59 -14.75 -38.93
C ALA A 328 -33.24 -13.31 -38.51
N LEU A 329 -34.16 -12.36 -38.67
CA LEU A 329 -34.00 -10.97 -38.21
C LEU A 329 -34.18 -10.85 -36.69
N GLU A 330 -35.18 -11.51 -36.11
CA GLU A 330 -35.38 -11.59 -34.66
C GLU A 330 -34.12 -12.16 -33.97
N LYS A 331 -33.53 -13.20 -34.55
CA LYS A 331 -32.24 -13.75 -34.08
C LYS A 331 -31.08 -12.76 -34.17
N MET A 332 -31.05 -11.88 -35.17
CA MET A 332 -30.02 -10.84 -35.26
C MET A 332 -30.22 -9.78 -34.18
N ASP A 333 -31.46 -9.39 -33.90
CA ASP A 333 -31.75 -8.42 -32.84
C ASP A 333 -31.34 -9.00 -31.47
N GLU A 334 -31.64 -10.28 -31.19
CA GLU A 334 -31.16 -11.00 -29.99
C GLU A 334 -29.63 -10.99 -29.87
N LEU A 335 -28.91 -11.32 -30.95
CA LEU A 335 -27.44 -11.29 -30.97
C LEU A 335 -26.88 -9.88 -30.75
N ILE A 336 -27.54 -8.85 -31.28
CA ILE A 336 -27.12 -7.46 -31.12
C ILE A 336 -27.34 -7.00 -29.66
N ASP A 337 -28.47 -7.36 -29.06
CA ASP A 337 -28.78 -7.04 -27.67
C ASP A 337 -27.80 -7.74 -26.71
N ASP A 338 -27.49 -9.03 -26.94
CA ASP A 338 -26.47 -9.77 -26.19
C ASP A 338 -25.08 -9.10 -26.34
N LEU A 339 -24.69 -8.70 -27.55
CA LEU A 339 -23.40 -8.02 -27.80
C LEU A 339 -23.33 -6.62 -27.16
N LEU A 340 -24.41 -5.85 -27.20
CA LEU A 340 -24.49 -4.52 -26.58
C LEU A 340 -24.48 -4.61 -25.06
N SER A 341 -25.13 -5.63 -24.48
CA SER A 341 -25.08 -5.88 -23.04
C SER A 341 -23.64 -6.18 -22.59
N THR A 342 -22.88 -6.94 -23.38
CA THR A 342 -21.46 -7.23 -23.11
C THR A 342 -20.58 -6.00 -23.27
N ALA A 343 -20.81 -5.16 -24.29
CA ALA A 343 -19.98 -3.99 -24.57
C ALA A 343 -20.29 -2.76 -23.68
N GLN A 344 -21.49 -2.69 -23.09
CA GLN A 344 -21.87 -1.65 -22.13
C GLN A 344 -21.57 -2.03 -20.68
N SER A 345 -21.20 -3.29 -20.45
CA SER A 345 -20.59 -3.71 -19.19
C SER A 345 -19.17 -3.16 -19.16
N ASP A 346 -19.02 -1.86 -18.90
CA ASP A 346 -17.76 -1.30 -18.40
C ASP A 346 -17.50 -2.04 -17.09
N VAL A 347 -16.69 -3.11 -17.14
CA VAL A 347 -16.08 -3.69 -15.94
C VAL A 347 -14.97 -2.72 -15.49
N GLY A 348 -15.37 -1.47 -15.22
CA GLY A 348 -14.69 -0.66 -14.23
C GLY A 348 -15.07 -1.21 -12.86
N LEU A 349 -14.17 -1.06 -11.89
CA LEU A 349 -14.30 -1.49 -10.49
C LEU A 349 -15.78 -1.65 -10.09
N ALA A 350 -16.24 -2.90 -10.01
CA ALA A 350 -17.63 -3.21 -9.69
C ALA A 350 -18.00 -2.52 -8.36
N SER A 351 -19.13 -1.84 -8.32
CA SER A 351 -19.56 -1.15 -7.10
C SER A 351 -20.24 -2.16 -6.16
N VAL A 352 -19.42 -3.04 -5.59
CA VAL A 352 -19.90 -4.14 -4.73
C VAL A 352 -20.42 -3.59 -3.40
N GLY A 353 -21.69 -3.83 -3.12
CA GLY A 353 -22.34 -3.43 -1.87
C GLY A 353 -23.53 -4.34 -1.53
N PRO A 354 -24.18 -4.11 -0.37
CA PRO A 354 -25.33 -4.91 0.05
C PRO A 354 -26.53 -4.70 -0.89
N VAL A 355 -27.00 -5.78 -1.51
CA VAL A 355 -28.16 -5.80 -2.41
C VAL A 355 -29.24 -6.75 -1.86
N PRO A 356 -30.50 -6.32 -1.69
CA PRO A 356 -31.61 -7.20 -1.30
C PRO A 356 -31.91 -8.22 -2.41
N LEU A 357 -31.62 -9.50 -2.15
CA LEU A 357 -31.67 -10.56 -3.18
C LEU A 357 -33.10 -10.79 -3.68
N GLU A 358 -34.10 -10.81 -2.79
CA GLU A 358 -35.50 -11.05 -3.15
C GLU A 358 -36.00 -9.99 -4.16
N ALA A 359 -35.69 -8.72 -3.90
CA ALA A 359 -36.14 -7.61 -4.74
C ALA A 359 -35.61 -7.73 -6.18
N VAL A 360 -34.32 -8.05 -6.34
CA VAL A 360 -33.71 -8.20 -7.67
C VAL A 360 -34.28 -9.43 -8.39
N VAL A 361 -34.44 -10.54 -7.67
CA VAL A 361 -35.01 -11.78 -8.23
C VAL A 361 -36.45 -11.57 -8.70
N GLU A 362 -37.29 -10.92 -7.88
CA GLU A 362 -38.68 -10.62 -8.23
C GLU A 362 -38.78 -9.64 -9.42
N ASP A 363 -37.96 -8.59 -9.44
CA ASP A 363 -37.94 -7.62 -10.54
C ASP A 363 -37.59 -8.28 -11.88
N VAL A 364 -36.50 -9.06 -11.91
CA VAL A 364 -36.06 -9.79 -13.11
C VAL A 364 -37.14 -10.77 -13.58
N TRP A 365 -37.79 -11.45 -12.63
CA TRP A 365 -38.88 -12.36 -12.93
C TRP A 365 -40.10 -11.64 -13.53
N ALA A 366 -40.48 -10.48 -12.98
CA ALA A 366 -41.66 -9.73 -13.40
C ALA A 366 -41.52 -9.14 -14.82
N GLU A 367 -40.33 -8.75 -15.24
CA GLU A 367 -40.09 -8.07 -16.52
C GLU A 367 -40.15 -9.01 -17.74
N ARG A 368 -39.84 -10.29 -17.57
CA ARG A 368 -39.48 -11.16 -18.72
C ARG A 368 -40.18 -12.52 -18.82
N MET A 369 -40.98 -12.94 -17.83
CA MET A 369 -41.35 -14.36 -17.75
C MET A 369 -42.70 -14.72 -18.39
N ALA A 370 -42.75 -15.92 -18.99
CA ALA A 370 -43.93 -16.48 -19.64
C ALA A 370 -45.00 -16.88 -18.61
N ALA A 371 -46.28 -16.74 -18.96
CA ALA A 371 -47.42 -16.91 -18.03
C ALA A 371 -47.56 -18.28 -17.34
N ASP A 372 -46.79 -19.29 -17.77
CA ASP A 372 -46.91 -20.68 -17.33
C ASP A 372 -45.68 -21.19 -16.52
N ALA A 373 -44.60 -20.41 -16.39
CA ALA A 373 -43.42 -20.76 -15.60
C ALA A 373 -43.58 -20.33 -14.13
N THR A 374 -42.86 -20.98 -13.21
CA THR A 374 -42.96 -20.68 -11.76
C THR A 374 -41.60 -20.42 -11.13
N LEU A 375 -41.55 -19.47 -10.21
CA LEU A 375 -40.38 -19.13 -9.40
C LEU A 375 -40.61 -19.57 -7.95
N ARG A 376 -39.57 -20.12 -7.34
CA ARG A 376 -39.52 -20.46 -5.92
C ARG A 376 -38.26 -19.91 -5.29
N THR A 377 -38.39 -19.20 -4.18
CA THR A 377 -37.26 -18.71 -3.39
C THR A 377 -37.07 -19.59 -2.15
N GLU A 378 -35.82 -19.93 -1.85
CA GLU A 378 -35.40 -20.74 -0.70
C GLU A 378 -34.44 -19.93 0.20
N PHE A 379 -34.88 -18.73 0.58
CA PHE A 379 -34.19 -17.85 1.51
C PHE A 379 -35.20 -16.87 2.16
N PRO A 380 -34.89 -16.24 3.31
CA PRO A 380 -35.73 -15.18 3.90
C PRO A 380 -35.80 -13.93 3.03
N GLU A 381 -36.92 -13.21 3.05
CA GLU A 381 -37.15 -11.98 2.24
C GLU A 381 -36.10 -10.89 2.52
N GLU A 382 -35.58 -10.85 3.74
CA GLU A 382 -34.58 -9.89 4.19
C GLU A 382 -33.15 -10.22 3.72
N THR A 383 -32.95 -11.30 2.95
CA THR A 383 -31.61 -11.74 2.55
C THR A 383 -30.90 -10.70 1.68
N VAL A 384 -29.67 -10.38 2.06
CA VAL A 384 -28.78 -9.45 1.35
C VAL A 384 -27.58 -10.21 0.81
N ILE A 385 -27.17 -9.88 -0.41
CA ILE A 385 -25.90 -10.36 -0.99
C ILE A 385 -25.02 -9.18 -1.37
N HIS A 386 -23.70 -9.32 -1.20
CA HIS A 386 -22.77 -8.27 -1.63
C HIS A 386 -22.45 -8.41 -3.10
N ALA A 387 -23.02 -7.53 -3.91
CA ALA A 387 -22.87 -7.55 -5.36
C ALA A 387 -22.99 -6.15 -5.95
N ASP A 388 -22.53 -5.98 -7.18
CA ASP A 388 -23.00 -4.92 -8.06
C ASP A 388 -24.41 -5.31 -8.55
N GLU A 389 -25.42 -4.52 -8.17
CA GLU A 389 -26.82 -4.80 -8.48
C GLU A 389 -27.07 -4.96 -9.99
N SER A 390 -26.38 -4.17 -10.82
CA SER A 390 -26.58 -4.16 -12.27
C SER A 390 -26.03 -5.44 -12.93
N LEU A 391 -24.86 -5.89 -12.48
CA LEU A 391 -24.24 -7.12 -12.94
C LEU A 391 -24.99 -8.35 -12.42
N LEU A 392 -25.43 -8.34 -11.16
CA LEU A 392 -26.28 -9.39 -10.58
C LEU A 392 -27.58 -9.56 -11.38
N ARG A 393 -28.24 -8.44 -11.71
CA ARG A 393 -29.45 -8.44 -12.55
C ARG A 393 -29.19 -9.12 -13.89
N GLN A 394 -28.10 -8.75 -14.56
CA GLN A 394 -27.69 -9.35 -15.84
C GLN A 394 -27.42 -10.86 -15.71
N LEU A 395 -26.78 -11.30 -14.63
CA LEU A 395 -26.52 -12.71 -14.36
C LEU A 395 -27.83 -13.50 -14.23
N LEU A 396 -28.77 -13.00 -13.42
CA LEU A 396 -30.08 -13.63 -13.22
C LEU A 396 -30.90 -13.67 -14.51
N GLU A 397 -30.90 -12.59 -15.30
CA GLU A 397 -31.56 -12.57 -16.62
C GLU A 397 -31.04 -13.68 -17.53
N ASN A 398 -29.72 -13.85 -17.58
CA ASN A 398 -29.09 -14.89 -18.40
C ASN A 398 -29.47 -16.30 -17.94
N LEU A 399 -29.45 -16.57 -16.63
CA LEU A 399 -29.79 -17.87 -16.08
C LEU A 399 -31.28 -18.21 -16.26
N PHE A 400 -32.18 -17.25 -16.03
CA PHE A 400 -33.63 -17.48 -16.19
C PHE A 400 -34.01 -17.71 -17.66
N ARG A 401 -33.39 -16.95 -18.58
CA ARG A 401 -33.57 -17.16 -20.02
C ARG A 401 -33.09 -18.56 -20.44
N ASN A 402 -31.90 -18.97 -20.00
CA ASN A 402 -31.38 -20.30 -20.29
C ASN A 402 -32.32 -21.41 -19.79
N ALA A 403 -32.85 -21.27 -18.58
CA ALA A 403 -33.82 -22.23 -18.03
C ALA A 403 -35.07 -22.32 -18.92
N LEU A 404 -35.66 -21.19 -19.34
CA LEU A 404 -36.83 -21.17 -20.21
C LEU A 404 -36.57 -21.79 -21.59
N ASP A 405 -35.43 -21.48 -22.20
CA ASP A 405 -35.08 -21.96 -23.54
C ASP A 405 -34.85 -23.48 -23.57
N HIS A 406 -34.28 -24.04 -22.49
CA HIS A 406 -33.90 -25.45 -22.42
C HIS A 406 -34.92 -26.36 -21.74
N ALA A 407 -35.61 -25.90 -20.70
CA ALA A 407 -36.62 -26.66 -19.98
C ALA A 407 -38.05 -26.40 -20.50
N GLY A 408 -38.26 -25.26 -21.19
CA GLY A 408 -39.53 -24.86 -21.79
C GLY A 408 -40.41 -24.00 -20.89
N ALA A 409 -41.55 -23.55 -21.42
CA ALA A 409 -42.40 -22.51 -20.82
C ALA A 409 -43.11 -22.87 -19.49
N ARG A 410 -42.89 -24.07 -18.93
CA ARG A 410 -43.47 -24.54 -17.65
C ARG A 410 -42.41 -24.88 -16.60
N VAL A 411 -41.17 -24.46 -16.84
CA VAL A 411 -40.04 -24.68 -15.94
C VAL A 411 -40.34 -24.10 -14.56
N GLU A 412 -39.95 -24.83 -13.53
CA GLU A 412 -39.84 -24.31 -12.16
C GLU A 412 -38.38 -23.89 -11.93
N ILE A 413 -38.18 -22.60 -11.65
CA ILE A 413 -36.86 -22.05 -11.29
C ILE A 413 -36.84 -21.86 -9.78
N THR A 414 -35.80 -22.39 -9.14
CA THR A 414 -35.53 -22.20 -7.71
C THR A 414 -34.30 -21.34 -7.52
N VAL A 415 -34.41 -20.25 -6.76
CA VAL A 415 -33.27 -19.46 -6.28
C VAL A 415 -33.13 -19.71 -4.78
N GLY A 416 -31.93 -20.08 -4.33
CA GLY A 416 -31.67 -20.41 -2.94
C GLY A 416 -30.30 -19.91 -2.49
N VAL A 417 -30.06 -19.90 -1.18
CA VAL A 417 -28.76 -19.54 -0.60
C VAL A 417 -28.04 -20.75 -0.04
N THR A 418 -26.73 -20.65 0.06
CA THR A 418 -25.83 -21.59 0.73
C THR A 418 -25.04 -20.84 1.80
N GLU A 419 -24.27 -21.55 2.61
CA GLU A 419 -23.38 -20.94 3.61
C GLU A 419 -22.34 -19.99 2.99
N THR A 420 -21.99 -20.20 1.72
CA THR A 420 -20.91 -19.50 1.02
C THR A 420 -21.37 -18.74 -0.22
N GLY A 421 -22.68 -18.61 -0.44
CA GLY A 421 -23.20 -17.97 -1.64
C GLY A 421 -24.66 -18.26 -1.97
N PHE A 422 -24.99 -18.33 -3.25
CA PHE A 422 -26.35 -18.59 -3.73
C PHE A 422 -26.37 -19.49 -4.96
N PHE A 423 -27.54 -20.01 -5.30
CA PHE A 423 -27.71 -20.87 -6.46
C PHE A 423 -28.99 -20.57 -7.23
N VAL A 424 -28.96 -20.89 -8.52
CA VAL A 424 -30.13 -20.90 -9.40
C VAL A 424 -30.26 -22.31 -9.99
N ALA A 425 -31.43 -22.92 -9.82
CA ALA A 425 -31.72 -24.27 -10.28
C ALA A 425 -33.01 -24.32 -11.11
N ASP A 426 -33.06 -25.21 -12.10
CA ASP A 426 -34.26 -25.50 -12.90
C ASP A 426 -34.69 -26.96 -12.76
N ASP A 427 -35.93 -27.28 -13.16
CA ASP A 427 -36.47 -28.65 -13.24
C ASP A 427 -36.35 -29.30 -14.63
N GLY A 428 -35.46 -28.77 -15.47
CA GLY A 428 -35.27 -29.13 -16.86
C GLY A 428 -34.46 -30.42 -17.12
N PRO A 429 -33.91 -30.58 -18.34
CA PRO A 429 -33.15 -31.79 -18.71
C PRO A 429 -31.78 -31.89 -18.04
N GLY A 430 -31.26 -30.79 -17.48
CA GLY A 430 -29.93 -30.68 -16.89
C GLY A 430 -28.80 -30.67 -17.92
N ILE A 431 -27.56 -30.63 -17.42
CA ILE A 431 -26.34 -30.57 -18.24
C ILE A 431 -25.63 -31.93 -18.24
N PRO A 432 -25.27 -32.50 -19.40
CA PRO A 432 -24.51 -33.73 -19.47
C PRO A 432 -23.15 -33.61 -18.76
N ALA A 433 -22.74 -34.65 -18.03
CA ALA A 433 -21.51 -34.62 -17.22
C ALA A 433 -20.20 -34.39 -18.03
N GLY A 434 -20.20 -34.59 -19.34
CA GLY A 434 -19.05 -34.33 -20.20
C GLY A 434 -18.93 -32.87 -20.67
N ASP A 435 -19.94 -32.05 -20.40
CA ASP A 435 -20.07 -30.70 -20.93
C ASP A 435 -19.91 -29.61 -19.86
N GLN A 436 -19.87 -29.98 -18.57
CA GLN A 436 -19.96 -29.07 -17.42
C GLN A 436 -18.88 -27.99 -17.36
N ASP A 437 -17.66 -28.27 -17.85
CA ASP A 437 -16.58 -27.28 -17.91
C ASP A 437 -16.64 -26.44 -19.20
N ALA A 438 -17.17 -27.01 -20.29
CA ALA A 438 -17.19 -26.38 -21.61
C ALA A 438 -18.36 -25.41 -21.80
N ILE A 439 -19.42 -25.50 -20.99
CA ILE A 439 -20.62 -24.66 -21.13
C ILE A 439 -20.35 -23.17 -20.86
N PHE A 440 -19.29 -22.85 -20.13
CA PHE A 440 -18.90 -21.47 -19.81
C PHE A 440 -17.99 -20.88 -20.90
N GLU A 441 -17.53 -21.70 -21.85
CA GLU A 441 -16.76 -21.21 -23.00
C GLU A 441 -17.66 -20.44 -23.97
N TYR A 442 -17.17 -19.28 -24.41
CA TYR A 442 -17.84 -18.47 -25.43
C TYR A 442 -18.14 -19.28 -26.70
N GLY A 443 -19.42 -19.34 -27.07
CA GLY A 443 -19.90 -20.02 -28.28
C GLY A 443 -20.34 -21.47 -28.06
N TYR A 444 -20.25 -21.99 -26.84
CA TYR A 444 -20.81 -23.31 -26.52
C TYR A 444 -22.35 -23.24 -26.47
N THR A 445 -23.02 -24.03 -27.30
CA THR A 445 -24.50 -24.14 -27.29
C THR A 445 -24.95 -25.50 -27.82
N ASN A 446 -25.92 -26.11 -27.12
CA ASN A 446 -26.58 -27.35 -27.53
C ASN A 446 -28.01 -27.11 -28.07
N ALA A 447 -28.48 -25.85 -28.09
CA ALA A 447 -29.80 -25.49 -28.59
C ALA A 447 -29.77 -25.10 -30.07
N GLU A 448 -30.76 -25.55 -30.86
CA GLU A 448 -31.01 -25.03 -32.21
C GLU A 448 -31.40 -23.55 -32.12
N GLY A 449 -30.45 -22.65 -32.26
CA GLY A 449 -30.70 -21.20 -32.21
C GLY A 449 -29.87 -20.43 -31.19
N GLY A 450 -29.37 -21.09 -30.15
CA GLY A 450 -28.66 -20.42 -29.04
C GLY A 450 -27.38 -19.70 -29.48
N THR A 451 -27.10 -18.58 -28.82
CA THR A 451 -25.94 -17.72 -29.12
C THR A 451 -24.65 -18.25 -28.51
N GLY A 452 -24.74 -19.03 -27.42
CA GLY A 452 -23.59 -19.52 -26.66
C GLY A 452 -22.84 -18.42 -25.91
N ILE A 453 -23.47 -17.23 -25.76
CA ILE A 453 -22.89 -16.07 -25.09
C ILE A 453 -23.39 -15.98 -23.63
N GLY A 454 -24.62 -16.44 -23.35
CA GLY A 454 -25.28 -16.22 -22.07
C GLY A 454 -24.53 -16.77 -20.84
N LEU A 455 -24.07 -18.02 -20.87
CA LEU A 455 -23.30 -18.59 -19.74
C LEU A 455 -21.89 -18.01 -19.61
N ALA A 456 -21.32 -17.51 -20.71
CA ALA A 456 -20.05 -16.80 -20.67
C ALA A 456 -20.17 -15.43 -19.97
N ILE A 457 -21.32 -14.76 -20.11
CA ILE A 457 -21.65 -13.55 -19.33
C ILE A 457 -21.78 -13.90 -17.84
N VAL A 458 -22.46 -15.00 -17.51
CA VAL A 458 -22.58 -15.47 -16.11
C VAL A 458 -21.20 -15.71 -15.49
N ASN A 459 -20.27 -16.35 -16.23
CA ASN A 459 -18.91 -16.54 -15.76
C ASN A 459 -18.16 -15.21 -15.57
N GLN A 460 -18.29 -14.29 -16.52
CA GLN A 460 -17.66 -12.98 -16.44
C GLN A 460 -18.17 -12.16 -15.24
N VAL A 461 -19.47 -12.22 -14.94
CA VAL A 461 -20.02 -11.55 -13.77
C VAL A 461 -19.52 -12.20 -12.49
N ALA A 462 -19.42 -13.54 -12.44
CA ALA A 462 -18.83 -14.23 -11.28
C ALA A 462 -17.36 -13.83 -11.08
N ASP A 463 -16.55 -13.82 -12.15
CA ASP A 463 -15.15 -13.39 -12.11
C ASP A 463 -15.02 -11.93 -11.64
N ALA A 464 -15.93 -11.04 -12.04
CA ALA A 464 -15.92 -9.63 -11.64
C ALA A 464 -16.23 -9.39 -10.14
N HIS A 465 -16.79 -10.38 -9.46
CA HIS A 465 -17.09 -10.36 -8.02
C HIS A 465 -16.19 -11.32 -7.22
N ASP A 466 -15.17 -11.91 -7.85
CA ASP A 466 -14.34 -12.96 -7.27
C ASP A 466 -15.16 -14.18 -6.77
N TRP A 467 -16.31 -14.43 -7.39
CA TRP A 467 -17.16 -15.58 -7.09
C TRP A 467 -16.73 -16.82 -7.88
N SER A 468 -16.85 -17.98 -7.25
CA SER A 468 -16.64 -19.27 -7.90
C SER A 468 -17.94 -19.80 -8.50
N LEU A 469 -17.97 -19.98 -9.81
CA LEU A 469 -19.12 -20.53 -10.53
C LEU A 469 -18.93 -22.04 -10.78
N SER A 470 -19.90 -22.85 -10.38
CA SER A 470 -19.94 -24.28 -10.71
C SER A 470 -21.33 -24.74 -11.16
N VAL A 471 -21.40 -25.87 -11.85
CA VAL A 471 -22.67 -26.47 -12.24
C VAL A 471 -22.80 -27.90 -11.73
N SER A 472 -24.00 -28.22 -11.25
CA SER A 472 -24.33 -29.51 -10.67
C SER A 472 -25.75 -29.93 -11.08
N ALA A 473 -26.14 -31.16 -10.75
CA ALA A 473 -27.51 -31.62 -10.97
C ALA A 473 -28.43 -31.09 -9.87
N ALA A 474 -29.56 -30.50 -10.23
CA ALA A 474 -30.57 -30.05 -9.28
C ALA A 474 -31.28 -31.25 -8.62
N LEU A 475 -31.73 -31.08 -7.35
CA LEU A 475 -32.50 -32.10 -6.63
C LEU A 475 -33.86 -32.39 -7.27
N SER A 476 -34.43 -31.41 -7.97
CA SER A 476 -35.64 -31.48 -8.79
C SER A 476 -35.47 -32.32 -10.08
N GLY A 477 -34.24 -32.70 -10.43
CA GLY A 477 -33.85 -32.94 -11.83
C GLY A 477 -33.59 -31.60 -12.51
N GLY A 478 -32.66 -31.51 -13.46
CA GLY A 478 -32.29 -30.23 -14.10
C GLY A 478 -30.89 -29.75 -13.75
N ALA A 479 -30.57 -28.50 -14.13
CA ALA A 479 -29.27 -27.89 -13.87
C ALA A 479 -29.33 -27.02 -12.62
N ARG A 480 -28.23 -26.98 -11.85
CA ARG A 480 -28.04 -26.08 -10.71
C ARG A 480 -26.70 -25.36 -10.85
N PHE A 481 -26.76 -24.05 -11.03
CA PHE A 481 -25.61 -23.16 -11.04
C PHE A 481 -25.36 -22.67 -9.62
N ASN A 482 -24.18 -22.96 -9.06
CA ASN A 482 -23.77 -22.49 -7.74
C ASN A 482 -22.78 -21.34 -7.91
N LEU A 483 -23.02 -20.25 -7.19
CA LEU A 483 -22.13 -19.12 -7.04
C LEU A 483 -21.64 -19.11 -5.60
N GLU A 484 -20.39 -19.51 -5.40
CA GLU A 484 -19.73 -19.60 -4.11
C GLU A 484 -18.74 -18.43 -3.93
N ASN A 485 -18.26 -18.22 -2.71
CA ASN A 485 -17.49 -17.04 -2.33
C ASN A 485 -18.29 -15.72 -2.45
N CYS A 486 -19.61 -15.82 -2.30
CA CYS A 486 -20.51 -14.67 -2.30
C CYS A 486 -20.98 -14.43 -0.86
N LEU A 487 -20.68 -13.25 -0.32
CA LEU A 487 -21.15 -12.87 1.01
C LEU A 487 -22.68 -12.73 1.01
N VAL A 488 -23.33 -13.61 1.76
CA VAL A 488 -24.79 -13.69 1.92
C VAL A 488 -25.15 -13.54 3.38
N VAL A 489 -26.10 -12.65 3.64
CA VAL A 489 -26.57 -12.34 4.98
C VAL A 489 -28.07 -12.57 4.99
N THR A 490 -28.51 -13.64 5.66
CA THR A 490 -29.90 -14.13 5.56
C THR A 490 -30.86 -13.44 6.52
N ARG A 491 -30.33 -12.78 7.55
CA ARG A 491 -31.11 -12.04 8.55
C ARG A 491 -30.38 -10.76 8.97
N PRO A 492 -30.26 -9.75 8.09
CA PRO A 492 -29.73 -8.46 8.51
C PRO A 492 -30.70 -7.85 9.53
N VAL A 493 -30.30 -7.79 10.79
CA VAL A 493 -31.14 -7.26 11.85
C VAL A 493 -31.18 -5.73 11.73
N THR A 494 -32.20 -5.20 11.05
CA THR A 494 -32.63 -3.80 11.16
C THR A 494 -33.54 -3.65 12.37
N ILE A 495 -32.96 -3.78 13.56
CA ILE A 495 -33.67 -3.32 14.76
C ILE A 495 -33.57 -1.80 14.76
N ASP A 496 -34.73 -1.15 14.74
CA ASP A 496 -34.92 0.28 14.99
C ASP A 496 -34.17 0.66 16.28
N ASP A 497 -33.06 1.40 16.14
CA ASP A 497 -32.20 1.87 17.23
C ASP A 497 -32.88 2.94 18.11
N SER A 498 -34.18 3.22 17.91
CA SER A 498 -34.98 4.14 18.71
C SER A 498 -35.29 3.67 20.15
N VAL A 499 -34.55 2.70 20.69
CA VAL A 499 -34.57 2.42 22.13
C VAL A 499 -33.85 3.55 22.87
N GLY A 500 -34.61 4.62 23.16
CA GLY A 500 -34.44 5.37 24.39
C GLY A 500 -33.72 6.72 24.33
N ASP A 501 -33.66 7.41 23.18
CA ASP A 501 -33.35 8.85 23.20
C ASP A 501 -34.65 9.68 23.27
N SER A 502 -35.30 9.65 24.43
CA SER A 502 -36.15 10.75 24.93
C SER A 502 -36.75 10.44 26.30
N ASP A 503 -36.43 11.32 27.25
CA ASP A 503 -37.04 11.48 28.57
C ASP A 503 -36.80 10.37 29.63
N GLY A 504 -35.68 10.50 30.33
CA GLY A 504 -35.65 10.20 31.78
C GLY A 504 -34.67 9.13 32.27
N LEU A 505 -33.35 9.37 32.11
CA LEU A 505 -32.35 8.82 33.03
C LEU A 505 -31.57 9.99 33.67
N ASP A 506 -32.27 10.72 34.53
CA ASP A 506 -31.63 11.47 35.61
C ASP A 506 -30.83 10.47 36.46
N THR A 507 -29.51 10.67 36.53
CA THR A 507 -28.64 10.24 37.64
C THR A 507 -28.93 8.86 38.24
N ILE A 508 -28.25 7.82 37.77
CA ILE A 508 -27.98 6.66 38.62
C ILE A 508 -26.47 6.64 38.87
N ASP A 509 -26.14 6.70 40.16
CA ASP A 509 -24.81 6.94 40.70
C ASP A 509 -23.77 5.92 40.22
N ALA A 510 -22.64 6.45 39.75
CA ALA A 510 -21.35 5.82 39.95
C ALA A 510 -21.11 5.63 41.47
N VAL A 511 -21.01 4.39 41.95
CA VAL A 511 -20.34 4.07 43.22
C VAL A 511 -19.60 2.73 43.12
N ALA A 512 -18.30 2.85 42.84
CA ALA A 512 -17.18 2.22 43.55
C ALA A 512 -17.25 0.73 43.96
N GLY A 513 -16.35 -0.06 43.38
CA GLY A 513 -15.58 -1.02 44.18
C GLY A 513 -15.03 -2.25 43.46
N VAL A 514 -13.86 -2.14 42.84
CA VAL A 514 -12.91 -3.28 42.78
C VAL A 514 -11.67 -2.90 43.58
N ALA A 515 -11.72 -3.22 44.87
CA ALA A 515 -10.57 -3.28 45.74
C ALA A 515 -10.68 -4.54 46.62
N GLY A 516 -9.78 -5.50 46.39
CA GLY A 516 -9.36 -6.47 47.40
C GLY A 516 -10.15 -7.77 47.48
N ILE A 517 -9.52 -8.84 47.01
CA ILE A 517 -9.84 -10.23 47.36
C ILE A 517 -9.62 -10.44 48.87
N ALA A 518 -10.67 -10.83 49.62
CA ALA A 518 -10.60 -11.69 50.81
C ALA A 518 -11.99 -12.14 51.34
N ASP A 519 -12.18 -13.47 51.37
CA ASP A 519 -12.88 -14.33 52.35
C ASP A 519 -14.30 -14.02 52.92
N ASP A 520 -15.18 -14.98 52.65
CA ASP A 520 -16.07 -15.72 53.58
C ASP A 520 -17.59 -15.38 53.71
N ASN A 521 -18.37 -16.44 53.44
CA ASN A 521 -19.70 -16.84 53.94
C ASN A 521 -20.88 -15.84 54.03
N GLY A 522 -21.99 -16.20 53.36
CA GLY A 522 -23.32 -15.83 53.86
C GLY A 522 -24.49 -15.91 52.88
N THR A 523 -25.20 -17.04 52.92
CA THR A 523 -26.55 -17.34 52.39
C THR A 523 -27.58 -16.19 52.38
N GLY A 524 -28.41 -16.12 51.32
CA GLY A 524 -29.69 -15.38 51.36
C GLY A 524 -30.47 -15.37 50.05
N THR A 525 -31.31 -16.38 49.82
CA THR A 525 -32.34 -16.46 48.78
C THR A 525 -33.45 -15.41 48.96
N SER A 526 -33.89 -14.76 47.89
CA SER A 526 -35.29 -14.32 47.75
C SER A 526 -35.68 -14.18 46.29
N GLU A 527 -36.44 -15.14 45.79
CA GLU A 527 -37.25 -15.05 44.57
C GLU A 527 -38.30 -13.94 44.71
N THR A 528 -38.47 -13.15 43.66
CA THR A 528 -39.76 -12.54 43.30
C THR A 528 -39.95 -12.63 41.80
N THR A 529 -40.94 -13.43 41.41
CA THR A 529 -41.44 -13.69 40.07
C THR A 529 -42.18 -12.49 39.45
N ASP A 530 -41.74 -12.15 38.24
CA ASP A 530 -42.48 -12.06 36.98
C ASP A 530 -43.57 -10.99 36.74
N GLY A 531 -43.41 -10.33 35.59
CA GLY A 531 -44.21 -9.23 35.07
C GLY A 531 -43.82 -8.83 33.63
N GLY A 532 -43.69 -9.80 32.72
CA GLY A 532 -43.82 -9.71 31.25
C GLY A 532 -43.75 -8.34 30.55
N GLY A 533 -42.52 -7.94 30.25
CA GLY A 533 -42.09 -7.04 29.19
C GLY A 533 -40.56 -7.15 29.18
N HIS A 534 -39.96 -7.73 28.15
CA HIS A 534 -38.49 -7.75 28.07
C HIS A 534 -38.05 -6.31 27.77
N GLU A 535 -37.88 -5.49 28.82
CA GLU A 535 -36.96 -4.37 28.76
C GLU A 535 -35.61 -4.97 28.37
N ARG A 536 -35.09 -4.58 27.20
CA ARG A 536 -33.75 -4.97 26.76
C ARG A 536 -32.77 -4.52 27.85
N SER A 537 -32.12 -5.47 28.51
CA SER A 537 -31.10 -5.18 29.50
C SER A 537 -29.82 -4.76 28.79
N LEU A 538 -29.26 -3.64 29.24
CA LEU A 538 -27.87 -3.32 28.94
C LEU A 538 -26.99 -4.24 29.79
N LEU A 539 -26.07 -4.95 29.14
CA LEU A 539 -25.06 -5.78 29.80
C LEU A 539 -23.78 -4.97 29.96
N GLU A 540 -23.23 -4.94 31.17
CA GLU A 540 -21.96 -4.26 31.44
C GLU A 540 -20.79 -5.21 31.19
N LEU A 541 -19.77 -4.73 30.46
CA LEU A 541 -18.48 -5.39 30.41
C LEU A 541 -17.87 -5.38 31.83
N HIS A 542 -17.68 -6.55 32.41
CA HIS A 542 -17.47 -6.69 33.86
C HIS A 542 -16.07 -7.16 34.24
N ASP A 543 -15.34 -7.81 33.33
CA ASP A 543 -14.00 -8.36 33.59
C ASP A 543 -13.12 -8.33 32.33
N HIS A 544 -11.82 -8.62 32.51
CA HIS A 544 -10.86 -8.69 31.42
C HIS A 544 -9.76 -9.74 31.68
N VAL A 545 -9.28 -10.38 30.60
CA VAL A 545 -8.33 -11.49 30.70
C VAL A 545 -7.44 -11.60 29.46
N ASP A 546 -6.24 -12.14 29.65
CA ASP A 546 -5.38 -12.59 28.56
C ASP A 546 -5.83 -13.96 28.04
N ILE A 547 -6.12 -14.06 26.75
CA ILE A 547 -6.32 -15.32 26.03
C ILE A 547 -4.95 -15.85 25.57
N GLY A 548 -4.71 -17.13 25.80
CA GLY A 548 -3.43 -17.77 25.45
C GLY A 548 -2.27 -17.35 26.35
N THR A 549 -1.04 -17.43 25.84
CA THR A 549 0.18 -17.12 26.59
C THR A 549 0.76 -15.76 26.21
N THR A 550 0.12 -14.67 26.65
CA THR A 550 0.62 -13.32 26.39
C THR A 550 1.73 -12.94 27.39
N THR A 551 2.80 -12.33 26.90
CA THR A 551 3.85 -11.71 27.73
C THR A 551 4.41 -10.53 26.93
N PRO A 552 4.45 -9.30 27.47
CA PRO A 552 3.89 -8.87 28.75
C PRO A 552 2.35 -9.03 28.81
N PRO A 553 1.76 -9.23 30.01
CA PRO A 553 0.32 -9.39 30.16
C PRO A 553 -0.41 -8.10 29.79
N GLY A 554 -1.64 -8.24 29.32
CA GLY A 554 -2.51 -7.11 29.03
C GLY A 554 -3.16 -6.51 30.27
N ASP A 555 -3.84 -5.38 30.08
CA ASP A 555 -4.61 -4.68 31.10
C ASP A 555 -5.74 -3.87 30.44
N ALA A 556 -6.80 -3.56 31.19
CA ALA A 556 -7.90 -2.75 30.69
C ALA A 556 -8.39 -1.77 31.75
N ARG A 557 -8.82 -0.59 31.30
CA ARG A 557 -9.36 0.45 32.17
C ARG A 557 -10.51 1.19 31.49
N TYR A 558 -11.60 1.37 32.23
CA TYR A 558 -12.68 2.26 31.85
C TYR A 558 -12.52 3.65 32.50
N ASP A 559 -12.76 4.71 31.75
CA ASP A 559 -12.86 6.09 32.27
C ASP A 559 -14.31 6.56 32.22
N GLU A 560 -14.95 6.65 33.40
CA GLU A 560 -16.33 7.11 33.55
C GLU A 560 -16.55 8.56 33.06
N THR A 561 -15.51 9.38 32.96
CA THR A 561 -15.62 10.80 32.57
C THR A 561 -15.75 10.95 31.07
N THR A 562 -15.00 10.16 30.30
CA THR A 562 -15.02 10.17 28.84
C THR A 562 -15.88 9.06 28.25
N ALA A 563 -16.33 8.11 29.09
CA ALA A 563 -17.02 6.89 28.69
C ALA A 563 -16.20 6.02 27.73
N GLU A 564 -14.87 6.00 27.94
CA GLU A 564 -13.91 5.29 27.07
C GLU A 564 -13.29 4.08 27.77
N TRP A 565 -13.10 3.01 27.00
CA TRP A 565 -12.25 1.89 27.38
C TRP A 565 -10.85 2.07 26.80
N THR A 566 -9.83 2.02 27.63
CA THR A 566 -8.43 1.86 27.21
C THR A 566 -8.03 0.41 27.46
N VAL A 567 -7.75 -0.33 26.39
CA VAL A 567 -7.39 -1.75 26.44
C VAL A 567 -5.97 -1.91 25.92
N ARG A 568 -5.13 -2.59 26.70
CA ARG A 568 -3.74 -2.84 26.38
C ARG A 568 -3.54 -4.34 26.24
N GLY A 569 -3.29 -4.81 25.02
CA GLY A 569 -3.15 -6.23 24.71
C GLY A 569 -1.76 -6.61 24.25
N GLY A 570 -1.20 -7.68 24.82
CA GLY A 570 -0.04 -8.38 24.28
C GLY A 570 -0.47 -9.61 23.48
N GLY A 571 0.49 -10.31 22.86
CA GLY A 571 0.22 -11.58 22.17
C GLY A 571 0.88 -11.66 20.81
N ARG A 572 1.13 -12.90 20.36
CA ARG A 572 1.77 -13.14 19.06
C ARG A 572 0.85 -12.86 17.88
N ASN A 573 -0.43 -13.25 17.96
CA ASN A 573 -1.42 -12.99 16.91
C ASN A 573 -2.83 -13.49 17.31
N LEU A 574 -3.83 -13.08 16.52
CA LEU A 574 -5.13 -13.74 16.35
C LEU A 574 -5.24 -14.25 14.91
N TRP A 575 -4.43 -15.25 14.56
CA TRP A 575 -4.33 -15.76 13.19
C TRP A 575 -3.77 -17.17 13.14
N HIS A 576 -4.30 -17.98 12.23
CA HIS A 576 -4.05 -19.42 12.14
C HIS A 576 -4.19 -20.12 13.50
N LYS A 577 -3.12 -20.76 13.97
CA LYS A 577 -3.09 -21.50 15.24
C LYS A 577 -2.87 -20.63 16.45
N THR A 578 -2.57 -19.34 16.25
CA THR A 578 -2.24 -18.43 17.33
C THR A 578 -3.49 -17.67 17.74
N ASP A 579 -3.86 -17.86 19.00
CA ASP A 579 -5.02 -17.23 19.65
C ASP A 579 -4.52 -16.57 20.93
N GLU A 580 -3.90 -15.40 20.75
CA GLU A 580 -3.29 -14.62 21.84
C GLU A 580 -3.71 -13.17 21.75
N SER A 581 -4.53 -12.74 22.71
CA SER A 581 -5.06 -11.37 22.80
C SER A 581 -5.43 -11.04 24.24
N HIS A 582 -5.69 -9.76 24.51
CA HIS A 582 -6.35 -9.32 25.73
C HIS A 582 -7.80 -8.96 25.44
N VAL A 583 -8.72 -9.49 26.25
CA VAL A 583 -10.16 -9.37 26.03
C VAL A 583 -10.83 -8.73 27.24
N VAL A 584 -11.70 -7.74 27.01
CA VAL A 584 -12.62 -7.17 28.00
C VAL A 584 -14.02 -7.65 27.66
N TYR A 585 -14.75 -8.26 28.59
CA TYR A 585 -15.94 -9.04 28.22
C TYR A 585 -17.10 -8.98 29.20
N THR A 586 -18.25 -9.44 28.71
CA THR A 586 -19.38 -9.91 29.50
C THR A 586 -19.80 -11.31 29.03
N ASP A 587 -20.41 -12.06 29.94
CA ASP A 587 -21.04 -13.34 29.66
C ASP A 587 -22.44 -13.13 29.07
N VAL A 588 -22.82 -13.96 28.11
CA VAL A 588 -24.10 -13.88 27.41
C VAL A 588 -24.72 -15.29 27.25
N ASP A 589 -25.93 -15.45 27.79
CA ASP A 589 -26.66 -16.74 27.79
C ASP A 589 -27.63 -16.89 26.59
N GLY A 590 -27.88 -15.83 25.81
CA GLY A 590 -28.84 -15.83 24.70
C GLY A 590 -28.42 -14.94 23.54
N ASP A 591 -29.43 -14.46 22.78
CA ASP A 591 -29.22 -13.55 21.67
C ASP A 591 -28.77 -12.19 22.21
N ALA A 592 -27.70 -11.64 21.64
CA ALA A 592 -27.14 -10.38 22.09
C ALA A 592 -26.45 -9.64 20.96
N ARG A 593 -26.27 -8.34 21.19
CA ARG A 593 -25.57 -7.42 20.30
C ARG A 593 -24.51 -6.68 21.08
N ILE A 594 -23.31 -6.60 20.51
CA ILE A 594 -22.30 -5.63 20.92
C ILE A 594 -22.10 -4.61 19.80
N VAL A 595 -22.09 -3.33 20.17
CA VAL A 595 -21.73 -2.19 19.31
C VAL A 595 -20.58 -1.46 19.97
N GLY A 596 -19.64 -0.94 19.17
CA GLY A 596 -18.59 -0.07 19.68
C GLY A 596 -17.80 0.58 18.56
N ARG A 597 -17.21 1.74 18.84
CA ARG A 597 -16.28 2.41 17.95
C ARG A 597 -14.86 2.21 18.45
N VAL A 598 -13.94 1.89 17.54
CA VAL A 598 -12.51 1.98 17.86
C VAL A 598 -12.04 3.39 17.57
N ALA A 599 -11.77 4.14 18.63
CA ALA A 599 -11.36 5.54 18.56
C ALA A 599 -9.89 5.67 18.14
N SER A 600 -9.03 4.74 18.57
CA SER A 600 -7.63 4.69 18.17
C SER A 600 -6.98 3.33 18.48
N ILE A 601 -5.91 3.01 17.77
CA ILE A 601 -5.02 1.88 18.03
C ILE A 601 -3.56 2.35 17.90
N GLU A 602 -2.70 1.87 18.80
CA GLU A 602 -1.26 2.12 18.76
C GLU A 602 -0.59 1.27 17.66
N THR A 603 0.20 1.91 16.80
CA THR A 603 0.99 1.23 15.75
C THR A 603 2.25 0.56 16.34
N VAL A 604 2.08 -0.57 17.03
CA VAL A 604 3.20 -1.41 17.48
C VAL A 604 3.76 -2.26 16.34
N ASN A 605 2.85 -2.81 15.55
CA ASN A 605 3.08 -3.59 14.34
C ASN A 605 1.91 -3.34 13.38
N GLU A 606 2.13 -3.39 12.07
CA GLU A 606 1.08 -3.20 11.06
C GLU A 606 -0.09 -4.20 11.16
N TYR A 607 0.15 -5.37 11.77
CA TYR A 607 -0.86 -6.41 12.01
C TYR A 607 -1.37 -6.45 13.45
N SER A 608 -1.11 -5.41 14.25
CA SER A 608 -1.80 -5.24 15.54
C SER A 608 -3.30 -5.19 15.32
N LYS A 609 -4.11 -5.61 16.29
CA LYS A 609 -5.56 -5.75 16.10
C LYS A 609 -6.32 -5.13 17.25
N ALA A 610 -7.36 -4.35 16.95
CA ALA A 610 -8.31 -3.85 17.94
C ALA A 610 -9.74 -3.90 17.37
N GLY A 611 -10.67 -4.51 18.11
CA GLY A 611 -12.02 -4.73 17.60
C GLY A 611 -12.98 -5.34 18.61
N LEU A 612 -14.15 -5.70 18.11
CA LEU A 612 -15.18 -6.43 18.85
C LEU A 612 -14.99 -7.92 18.64
N MET A 613 -15.35 -8.71 19.65
CA MET A 613 -15.18 -10.15 19.64
C MET A 613 -16.38 -10.86 20.25
N PHE A 614 -16.80 -11.92 19.57
CA PHE A 614 -17.60 -13.02 20.07
C PHE A 614 -16.70 -14.24 20.28
N ARG A 615 -16.86 -14.97 21.39
CA ARG A 615 -16.21 -16.28 21.62
C ARG A 615 -17.15 -17.26 22.31
N GLY A 616 -16.98 -18.54 22.02
CA GLY A 616 -17.64 -19.62 22.76
C GLY A 616 -17.24 -19.68 24.24
N ASP A 617 -15.96 -19.49 24.55
CA ASP A 617 -15.41 -19.39 25.91
C ASP A 617 -14.07 -18.61 25.95
N LEU A 618 -13.46 -18.56 27.14
CA LEU A 618 -12.19 -17.86 27.41
C LEU A 618 -10.93 -18.74 27.23
N GLU A 619 -11.06 -19.98 26.76
CA GLU A 619 -9.92 -20.83 26.43
C GLU A 619 -9.34 -20.46 25.05
N ALA A 620 -8.01 -20.55 24.94
CA ALA A 620 -7.33 -20.43 23.65
C ALA A 620 -7.70 -21.65 22.79
N GLY A 621 -8.17 -21.41 21.57
CA GLY A 621 -8.72 -22.45 20.70
C GLY A 621 -10.25 -22.45 20.61
N SER A 622 -10.95 -21.69 21.46
CA SER A 622 -12.41 -21.55 21.38
C SER A 622 -12.85 -21.08 19.98
N PRO A 623 -14.05 -21.48 19.53
CA PRO A 623 -14.72 -20.83 18.41
C PRO A 623 -14.85 -19.33 18.69
N LEU A 624 -14.67 -18.52 17.66
CA LEU A 624 -14.70 -17.07 17.76
C LEU A 624 -15.15 -16.41 16.45
N GLY A 625 -15.70 -15.22 16.61
CA GLY A 625 -15.90 -14.24 15.56
C GLY A 625 -15.35 -12.90 16.01
N TYR A 626 -14.64 -12.20 15.14
CA TYR A 626 -14.08 -10.88 15.44
C TYR A 626 -14.29 -9.96 14.26
N VAL A 627 -14.50 -8.68 14.55
CA VAL A 627 -14.46 -7.61 13.56
C VAL A 627 -13.76 -6.41 14.16
N GLY A 628 -12.82 -5.83 13.43
CA GLY A 628 -12.03 -4.71 13.93
C GLY A 628 -11.07 -4.17 12.89
N LEU A 629 -10.06 -3.44 13.33
CA LEU A 629 -9.07 -2.81 12.47
C LEU A 629 -7.64 -3.12 12.87
N THR A 630 -6.75 -2.91 11.91
CA THR A 630 -5.32 -2.78 12.10
C THR A 630 -4.87 -1.32 12.16
N PRO A 631 -3.64 -0.99 12.59
CA PRO A 631 -3.13 0.39 12.60
C PRO A 631 -3.00 1.05 11.22
N CYS A 632 -3.14 0.29 10.14
CA CYS A 632 -3.14 0.80 8.77
C CYS A 632 -4.54 1.23 8.29
N ASP A 633 -5.51 1.34 9.21
CA ASP A 633 -6.94 1.62 8.92
C ASP A 633 -7.62 0.55 8.06
N GLU A 634 -7.07 -0.66 8.03
CA GLU A 634 -7.66 -1.81 7.34
C GLU A 634 -8.59 -2.55 8.29
N SER A 635 -9.89 -2.56 7.99
CA SER A 635 -10.84 -3.38 8.73
C SER A 635 -10.75 -4.85 8.31
N GLU A 636 -10.89 -5.77 9.27
CA GLU A 636 -10.86 -7.21 9.02
C GLU A 636 -11.92 -7.94 9.85
N VAL A 637 -12.34 -9.11 9.35
CA VAL A 637 -13.10 -10.11 10.09
C VAL A 637 -12.26 -11.36 10.30
N LEU A 638 -12.31 -11.92 11.53
CA LEU A 638 -11.62 -13.16 11.85
C LEU A 638 -12.62 -14.20 12.32
N TRP A 639 -12.39 -15.45 11.92
CA TRP A 639 -13.27 -16.56 12.28
C TRP A 639 -12.50 -17.79 12.68
N ARG A 640 -13.03 -18.47 13.70
CA ARG A 640 -12.83 -19.90 13.94
C ARG A 640 -14.19 -20.50 14.28
N ALA A 641 -14.76 -21.32 13.40
CA ALA A 641 -16.07 -21.93 13.61
C ALA A 641 -15.98 -23.20 14.48
N ASP A 642 -14.97 -24.05 14.25
CA ASP A 642 -14.69 -25.24 15.04
C ASP A 642 -13.36 -25.12 15.81
N PRO A 643 -13.24 -25.62 17.06
CA PRO A 643 -11.99 -25.56 17.82
C PRO A 643 -10.78 -26.23 17.14
N THR A 644 -11.01 -27.11 16.16
CA THR A 644 -9.97 -27.79 15.39
C THR A 644 -9.50 -26.99 14.18
N ASP A 645 -10.19 -25.92 13.81
CA ASP A 645 -9.85 -25.06 12.69
C ASP A 645 -8.82 -23.98 13.06
N ASP A 646 -8.05 -23.59 12.06
CA ASP A 646 -7.19 -22.41 12.12
C ASP A 646 -8.05 -21.13 12.04
N ILE A 647 -7.65 -20.06 12.73
CA ILE A 647 -8.27 -18.74 12.55
C ILE A 647 -7.98 -18.24 11.15
N VAL A 648 -9.03 -17.91 10.40
CA VAL A 648 -8.95 -17.26 9.10
C VAL A 648 -9.23 -15.77 9.24
N SER A 649 -8.56 -14.95 8.43
CA SER A 649 -8.79 -13.51 8.33
C SER A 649 -9.28 -13.16 6.94
N TYR A 650 -10.22 -12.22 6.85
CA TYR A 650 -10.63 -11.60 5.61
C TYR A 650 -10.56 -10.08 5.78
N GLN A 651 -9.76 -9.42 4.95
CA GLN A 651 -9.73 -7.97 4.89
C GLN A 651 -10.97 -7.44 4.18
N LEU A 652 -11.56 -6.38 4.74
CA LEU A 652 -12.68 -5.69 4.12
C LEU A 652 -12.12 -4.75 3.03
N THR A 653 -12.36 -5.10 1.77
CA THR A 653 -11.78 -4.44 0.59
C THR A 653 -12.36 -3.05 0.28
N ASN A 654 -13.38 -2.61 1.03
CA ASN A 654 -13.97 -1.29 0.88
C ASN A 654 -13.35 -0.31 1.88
N GLU A 655 -12.90 0.86 1.39
CA GLU A 655 -12.36 1.96 2.20
C GLU A 655 -13.39 2.41 3.26
N THR A 656 -13.35 1.81 4.45
CA THR A 656 -13.99 2.40 5.63
C THR A 656 -13.17 3.62 6.02
N THR A 657 -13.60 4.80 5.58
CA THR A 657 -13.04 6.05 6.09
C THR A 657 -13.46 6.22 7.55
N ALA A 658 -12.50 6.51 8.43
CA ALA A 658 -12.78 6.79 9.84
C ALA A 658 -13.93 7.81 10.01
N PRO A 659 -14.82 7.64 11.01
CA PRO A 659 -14.70 6.76 12.18
C PRO A 659 -15.09 5.29 11.95
N HIS A 660 -14.41 4.37 12.63
CA HIS A 660 -14.58 2.91 12.49
C HIS A 660 -15.54 2.34 13.54
N TRP A 661 -16.82 2.21 13.18
CA TRP A 661 -17.83 1.55 14.01
C TRP A 661 -18.01 0.09 13.63
N TYR A 662 -18.15 -0.75 14.65
CA TYR A 662 -18.39 -2.17 14.47
C TYR A 662 -19.56 -2.65 15.31
N ARG A 663 -20.18 -3.74 14.85
CA ARG A 663 -21.24 -4.44 15.57
C ARG A 663 -21.14 -5.94 15.33
N ILE A 664 -21.39 -6.71 16.38
CA ILE A 664 -21.59 -8.16 16.29
C ILE A 664 -22.97 -8.48 16.86
N ASP A 665 -23.79 -9.15 16.07
CA ASP A 665 -25.06 -9.72 16.51
C ASP A 665 -24.93 -11.24 16.59
N ARG A 666 -25.28 -11.80 17.75
CA ARG A 666 -25.40 -13.24 17.99
C ARG A 666 -26.88 -13.59 18.08
N LEU A 667 -27.33 -14.50 17.21
CA LEU A 667 -28.71 -14.98 17.10
C LEU A 667 -28.70 -16.52 17.11
N GLY A 668 -28.80 -17.12 18.29
CA GLY A 668 -28.55 -18.55 18.51
C GLY A 668 -27.11 -18.90 18.15
N ASP A 669 -26.95 -19.71 17.10
CA ASP A 669 -25.65 -20.13 16.56
C ASP A 669 -25.17 -19.25 15.41
N GLU A 670 -25.99 -18.30 14.94
CA GLU A 670 -25.60 -17.37 13.88
C GLU A 670 -24.91 -16.14 14.48
N VAL A 671 -23.73 -15.81 13.95
CA VAL A 671 -22.97 -14.61 14.32
C VAL A 671 -22.80 -13.75 13.08
N ILE A 672 -23.22 -12.49 13.17
CA ILE A 672 -23.18 -11.54 12.06
C ILE A 672 -22.31 -10.36 12.47
N CYS A 673 -21.28 -10.07 11.67
CA CYS A 673 -20.43 -8.91 11.82
C CYS A 673 -20.92 -7.78 10.92
N TYR A 674 -20.84 -6.55 11.41
CA TYR A 674 -21.20 -5.34 10.68
C TYR A 674 -20.13 -4.27 10.86
N HIS A 675 -20.08 -3.35 9.89
CA HIS A 675 -19.36 -2.09 10.00
C HIS A 675 -20.30 -0.91 9.76
N SER A 676 -19.90 0.28 10.22
CA SER A 676 -20.58 1.54 9.93
C SER A 676 -19.58 2.71 9.91
N GLY A 677 -19.82 3.70 9.04
CA GLY A 677 -19.04 4.94 9.00
C GLY A 677 -19.59 6.05 9.89
N ASP A 678 -20.83 5.93 10.36
CA ASP A 678 -21.54 6.97 11.13
C ASP A 678 -22.14 6.45 12.46
N GLY A 679 -22.18 5.13 12.65
CA GLY A 679 -22.82 4.48 13.79
C GLY A 679 -24.34 4.36 13.67
N GLU A 680 -24.93 4.81 12.56
CA GLU A 680 -26.37 4.79 12.28
C GLU A 680 -26.71 3.80 11.14
N GLU A 681 -25.98 3.86 10.03
CA GLU A 681 -26.15 2.97 8.89
C GLU A 681 -25.19 1.77 8.99
N TRP A 682 -25.74 0.58 9.19
CA TRP A 682 -24.99 -0.65 9.42
C TRP A 682 -24.95 -1.54 8.19
N ILE A 683 -23.75 -1.80 7.68
CA ILE A 683 -23.49 -2.68 6.55
C ILE A 683 -22.99 -4.03 7.07
N PRO A 684 -23.67 -5.15 6.80
CA PRO A 684 -23.15 -6.46 7.18
C PRO A 684 -21.88 -6.77 6.40
N VAL A 685 -20.91 -7.43 7.03
CA VAL A 685 -19.60 -7.74 6.43
C VAL A 685 -19.30 -9.21 6.38
N ASP A 686 -19.85 -10.00 7.30
CA ASP A 686 -19.78 -11.46 7.25
C ASP A 686 -20.85 -12.07 8.17
N GLN A 687 -21.27 -13.30 7.85
CA GLN A 687 -22.18 -14.10 8.66
C GLN A 687 -21.66 -15.55 8.72
N ARG A 688 -21.56 -16.12 9.92
CA ARG A 688 -21.16 -17.52 10.12
C ARG A 688 -22.05 -18.21 11.15
N THR A 689 -22.35 -19.48 10.90
CA THR A 689 -22.87 -20.39 11.91
C THR A 689 -21.70 -20.90 12.77
N ILE A 690 -21.75 -20.69 14.08
CA ILE A 690 -20.75 -21.12 15.05
C ILE A 690 -21.43 -21.96 16.12
N GLU A 691 -21.06 -23.24 16.21
CA GLU A 691 -21.52 -24.12 17.28
C GLU A 691 -20.63 -24.00 18.52
N TYR A 692 -21.22 -23.81 19.70
CA TYR A 692 -20.51 -23.79 20.98
C TYR A 692 -21.42 -24.31 22.11
N GLU A 693 -20.84 -24.71 23.24
CA GLU A 693 -21.59 -25.22 24.39
C GLU A 693 -21.60 -24.20 25.54
N GLY A 694 -22.78 -23.74 25.95
CA GLY A 694 -22.95 -22.96 27.19
C GLY A 694 -23.06 -21.44 26.97
N THR A 695 -22.53 -20.69 27.93
CA THR A 695 -22.55 -19.22 27.96
C THR A 695 -21.41 -18.69 27.09
N ALA A 696 -21.72 -17.81 26.14
CA ALA A 696 -20.70 -17.22 25.27
C ALA A 696 -20.20 -15.88 25.82
N VAL A 697 -19.15 -15.38 25.19
CA VAL A 697 -18.43 -14.17 25.61
C VAL A 697 -18.55 -13.13 24.49
N LEU A 698 -19.03 -11.92 24.83
CA LEU A 698 -19.00 -10.76 23.94
C LEU A 698 -18.14 -9.67 24.55
N GLY A 699 -17.32 -8.99 23.75
CA GLY A 699 -16.37 -8.04 24.28
C GLY A 699 -15.49 -7.30 23.29
N LEU A 700 -14.48 -6.62 23.83
CA LEU A 700 -13.41 -5.93 23.12
C LEU A 700 -12.18 -6.83 23.11
N ALA A 701 -11.43 -6.86 22.01
CA ALA A 701 -10.18 -7.62 21.91
C ALA A 701 -9.04 -6.76 21.34
N VAL A 702 -7.85 -6.90 21.92
CA VAL A 702 -6.62 -6.23 21.46
C VAL A 702 -5.44 -7.20 21.40
N CYS A 703 -4.68 -7.16 20.31
CA CYS A 703 -3.45 -7.94 20.10
C CYS A 703 -2.33 -7.05 19.55
N SER A 704 -1.10 -7.21 20.05
CA SER A 704 0.06 -6.42 19.61
C SER A 704 0.76 -6.94 18.37
N HIS A 705 0.55 -8.21 18.02
CA HIS A 705 1.35 -8.92 17.01
C HIS A 705 2.87 -8.87 17.30
N ASP A 706 3.25 -8.64 18.56
CA ASP A 706 4.64 -8.57 19.01
C ASP A 706 4.72 -9.30 20.37
N PRO A 707 5.43 -10.44 20.46
CA PRO A 707 5.52 -11.24 21.68
C PRO A 707 6.36 -10.59 22.79
N GLU A 708 6.90 -9.39 22.58
CA GLU A 708 7.69 -8.67 23.60
C GLU A 708 7.04 -7.33 24.00
N LYS A 709 5.96 -6.94 23.32
CA LYS A 709 5.29 -5.65 23.53
C LYS A 709 3.78 -5.81 23.65
N THR A 710 3.15 -4.76 24.15
CA THR A 710 1.70 -4.57 24.17
C THR A 710 1.31 -3.47 23.21
N CYS A 711 0.15 -3.59 22.57
CA CYS A 711 -0.51 -2.53 21.82
C CYS A 711 -1.65 -1.96 22.67
N THR A 712 -1.84 -0.64 22.62
CA THR A 712 -2.91 0.06 23.31
C THR A 712 -3.98 0.50 22.31
N ALA A 713 -5.24 0.20 22.58
CA ALA A 713 -6.38 0.71 21.82
C ALA A 713 -7.39 1.41 22.72
N VAL A 714 -8.10 2.38 22.16
CA VAL A 714 -9.16 3.13 22.83
C VAL A 714 -10.48 2.87 22.11
N PHE A 715 -11.50 2.51 22.88
CA PHE A 715 -12.86 2.27 22.40
C PHE A 715 -13.82 3.23 23.09
N ASP A 716 -14.81 3.71 22.34
CA ASP A 716 -15.90 4.53 22.87
C ASP A 716 -17.25 4.06 22.32
N ASP A 717 -18.34 4.57 22.91
CA ASP A 717 -19.72 4.18 22.59
C ASP A 717 -19.97 2.65 22.59
N VAL A 718 -19.25 1.94 23.47
CA VAL A 718 -19.36 0.49 23.63
C VAL A 718 -20.63 0.14 24.40
N ARG A 719 -21.49 -0.70 23.81
CA ARG A 719 -22.75 -1.15 24.42
C ARG A 719 -22.99 -2.61 24.09
N VAL A 720 -23.37 -3.40 25.10
CA VAL A 720 -23.85 -4.77 24.93
C VAL A 720 -25.32 -4.83 25.36
N VAL A 721 -26.18 -5.43 24.54
CA VAL A 721 -27.62 -5.54 24.81
C VAL A 721 -28.12 -6.94 24.52
N ASP A 722 -29.05 -7.44 25.35
CA ASP A 722 -29.83 -8.63 25.05
C ASP A 722 -30.87 -8.32 23.94
N LEU A 723 -31.05 -9.25 22.99
CA LEU A 723 -31.91 -9.06 21.80
C LEU A 723 -33.32 -9.64 21.92
#